data_AF-E2AAF9-F1
#
_entry.id   AF-E2AAF9-F1
#
_cell.length_a   1.000
_cell.length_b   1.000
_cell.length_c   1.000
_cell.angle_alpha   90.00
_cell.angle_beta   90.00
_cell.angle_gamma   90.00
#
_symmetry.space_group_name_H-M   'P 1'
#
loop_
_entity.id
_entity.type
_entity.pdbx_description
1 polymer ?
#
loop_
_entity_poly.entity_id
_entity_poly.type
_entity_poly.pdbx_seq_one_letter_code
_entity_poly.pdbx_strand_id
1 'polypeptide(L)'
;MASDRLDIIIFGATGYTGKFVVKNAVQLCKEYKLRFGVAGRRQEALEAVIKEFASEIENVPIILADVKDEESLTEMTKQAKIIVNCCGPYRFYGEPVVKACITTHTHHVDVSGEPQYMEKMQLQYNKTAQEAGVYIVSACGFDSIPTDLGIIFTQQKFGGEVNTIETYLKWWTTGDIKGSLLNYGTWESLIYGITHHNELRELRTKLYPIKLPKFTPKLKSKILHRSDVSEGWSTLFLGSDRSVAFRSQRFLYDKYKERPAQVQTYVTFQSFCTFIMITIAAMILALMTRTAFSRNLLLKYPALFSFGFISHENPKWETQKQTHFSVTFKALGWTEKLAEPTDEHTNAPNKKVITKVSGVSPGYDMTSIALILSAITILKEADKIPDNGGVLTPGAAFGKTSLIEQLNKHNIKFEYRISALPHLEKIFLLISQEQKIEFKKSIEVFIMNGISSQCAKLKMYDGEDDKPIMIKKPLPLRALWSDDIEESDLDVPGTPRTPRTSTTGHEKCMFHHDLELDHRPLTREAMLPEMSRSYKLLLNSLGEDPERPGLLKTPERAAKAMLFFTKGYDQTLEDVLNDAIFDEDHDEMVVVKDIEMFSMCEHHLVPFYGKVSIGYLPCKKVLGLSKLARIVEIFSRRLQVQERLTKQIAIAVTKAVQPAGVAVVVEGVHMCMVMRGVQKINSKTVTSTMLGVFRDDPKTREEFLNLVHNK
;
A
#
# COMPACT_ATOMS: atom_id res chain seq x y z
N MET A 1 36.61 -9.13 -9.02
CA MET A 1 35.67 -8.03 -8.66
C MET A 1 34.36 -8.50 -8.00
N ALA A 2 34.18 -9.77 -7.63
CA ALA A 2 32.95 -10.23 -6.95
C ALA A 2 32.92 -9.99 -5.41
N SER A 3 33.95 -9.34 -4.85
CA SER A 3 34.19 -9.30 -3.39
C SER A 3 33.46 -8.17 -2.64
N ASP A 4 33.01 -7.12 -3.34
CA ASP A 4 32.62 -5.86 -2.70
C ASP A 4 31.10 -5.61 -2.64
N ARG A 5 30.29 -6.43 -3.35
CA ARG A 5 28.82 -6.35 -3.28
C ARG A 5 28.34 -6.61 -1.84
N LEU A 6 27.49 -5.71 -1.34
CA LEU A 6 26.70 -5.94 -0.14
C LEU A 6 25.85 -7.19 -0.32
N ASP A 7 25.59 -7.92 0.78
CA ASP A 7 24.69 -9.06 0.70
C ASP A 7 23.27 -8.57 0.41
N ILE A 8 22.79 -7.60 1.18
CA ILE A 8 21.42 -7.07 1.11
C ILE A 8 21.44 -5.54 0.92
N ILE A 9 20.59 -5.00 0.04
CA ILE A 9 20.17 -3.59 0.11
C ILE A 9 18.67 -3.54 0.40
N ILE A 10 18.27 -2.77 1.41
CA ILE A 10 16.87 -2.50 1.76
C ILE A 10 16.42 -1.23 1.04
N PHE A 11 15.69 -1.40 -0.06
CA PHE A 11 15.19 -0.27 -0.86
C PHE A 11 13.81 0.19 -0.38
N GLY A 12 13.62 1.50 -0.25
CA GLY A 12 12.44 2.08 0.38
C GLY A 12 12.51 2.10 1.91
N ALA A 13 13.73 2.09 2.48
CA ALA A 13 13.98 2.00 3.92
C ALA A 13 13.31 3.11 4.76
N THR A 14 13.02 4.27 4.18
CA THR A 14 12.32 5.38 4.86
C THR A 14 10.80 5.15 5.01
N GLY A 15 10.22 4.21 4.26
CA GLY A 15 8.81 3.86 4.35
C GLY A 15 8.50 3.09 5.63
N TYR A 16 7.22 3.03 6.05
CA TYR A 16 6.85 2.43 7.32
C TYR A 16 7.25 0.94 7.42
N THR A 17 6.99 0.13 6.40
CA THR A 17 7.51 -1.25 6.32
C THR A 17 9.04 -1.29 6.27
N GLY A 18 9.66 -0.37 5.51
CA GLY A 18 11.11 -0.26 5.40
C GLY A 18 11.81 -0.07 6.75
N LYS A 19 11.24 0.74 7.66
CA LYS A 19 11.75 0.93 9.03
C LYS A 19 11.76 -0.37 9.84
N PHE A 20 10.69 -1.18 9.77
CA PHE A 20 10.67 -2.50 10.43
C PHE A 20 11.70 -3.47 9.82
N VAL A 21 11.89 -3.41 8.50
CA VAL A 21 12.90 -4.22 7.80
C VAL A 21 14.32 -3.81 8.20
N VAL A 22 14.64 -2.52 8.28
CA VAL A 22 15.95 -2.07 8.80
C VAL A 22 16.16 -2.55 10.24
N LYS A 23 15.17 -2.34 11.11
CA LYS A 23 15.22 -2.77 12.51
C LYS A 23 15.49 -4.27 12.68
N ASN A 24 14.75 -5.13 11.98
CA ASN A 24 14.91 -6.58 12.10
C ASN A 24 16.13 -7.10 11.30
N ALA A 25 16.61 -6.35 10.29
CA ALA A 25 17.84 -6.68 9.58
C ALA A 25 19.08 -6.54 10.45
N VAL A 26 19.10 -5.65 11.45
CA VAL A 26 20.22 -5.53 12.41
C VAL A 26 20.49 -6.86 13.11
N GLN A 27 19.46 -7.46 13.70
CA GLN A 27 19.60 -8.75 14.39
C GLN A 27 19.88 -9.90 13.41
N LEU A 28 19.10 -10.00 12.33
CA LEU A 28 19.20 -11.11 11.38
C LEU A 28 20.51 -11.09 10.58
N CYS A 29 20.96 -9.94 10.09
CA CYS A 29 22.22 -9.87 9.35
C CYS A 29 23.43 -10.17 10.27
N LYS A 30 23.36 -9.80 11.55
CA LYS A 30 24.35 -10.14 12.58
C LYS A 30 24.40 -11.65 12.84
N GLU A 31 23.24 -12.31 12.97
CA GLU A 31 23.14 -13.78 13.13
C GLU A 31 23.74 -14.53 11.94
N TYR A 32 23.40 -14.13 10.70
CA TYR A 32 23.81 -14.81 9.46
C TYR A 32 25.14 -14.32 8.88
N LYS A 33 25.81 -13.38 9.56
CA LYS A 33 27.08 -12.73 9.18
C LYS A 33 27.02 -12.11 7.78
N LEU A 34 26.04 -11.24 7.56
CA LEU A 34 25.77 -10.56 6.30
C LEU A 34 25.95 -9.05 6.45
N ARG A 35 26.39 -8.39 5.38
CA ARG A 35 26.44 -6.91 5.28
C ARG A 35 25.18 -6.42 4.58
N PHE A 36 24.50 -5.44 5.17
CA PHE A 36 23.40 -4.73 4.50
C PHE A 36 23.64 -3.22 4.38
N GLY A 37 23.00 -2.61 3.40
CA GLY A 37 22.85 -1.16 3.25
C GLY A 37 21.39 -0.76 3.12
N VAL A 38 21.13 0.55 3.20
CA VAL A 38 19.79 1.13 3.04
C VAL A 38 19.75 2.02 1.80
N ALA A 39 18.61 2.02 1.10
CA ALA A 39 18.45 2.78 -0.12
C ALA A 39 17.11 3.51 -0.24
N GLY A 40 17.15 4.66 -0.89
CA GLY A 40 16.00 5.54 -1.10
C GLY A 40 16.41 6.92 -1.61
N ARG A 41 15.44 7.83 -1.70
CA ARG A 41 15.59 9.11 -2.42
C ARG A 41 16.21 10.27 -1.62
N ARG A 42 16.24 10.17 -0.30
CA ARG A 42 16.61 11.29 0.61
C ARG A 42 17.64 10.81 1.62
N GLN A 43 18.85 11.37 1.56
CA GLN A 43 19.97 10.97 2.41
C GLN A 43 19.66 11.17 3.89
N GLU A 44 19.28 12.38 4.30
CA GLU A 44 18.97 12.73 5.71
C GLU A 44 17.90 11.80 6.33
N ALA A 45 16.91 11.39 5.53
CA ALA A 45 15.86 10.48 5.99
C ALA A 45 16.35 9.03 6.14
N LEU A 46 17.36 8.61 5.38
CA LEU A 46 18.03 7.31 5.53
C LEU A 46 18.98 7.33 6.74
N GLU A 47 19.72 8.42 6.93
CA GLU A 47 20.57 8.66 8.12
C GLU A 47 19.73 8.64 9.41
N ALA A 48 18.56 9.30 9.41
CA ALA A 48 17.62 9.25 10.52
C ALA A 48 17.13 7.82 10.83
N VAL A 49 16.85 7.01 9.80
CA VAL A 49 16.44 5.60 9.98
C VAL A 49 17.58 4.73 10.51
N ILE A 50 18.83 4.93 10.05
CA ILE A 50 20.00 4.26 10.61
C ILE A 50 20.19 4.65 12.09
N LYS A 51 20.12 5.95 12.40
CA LYS A 51 20.25 6.45 13.78
C LYS A 51 19.17 5.91 14.72
N GLU A 52 17.94 5.77 14.24
CA GLU A 52 16.78 5.26 15.00
C GLU A 52 16.83 3.74 15.21
N PHE A 53 17.25 2.95 14.20
CA PHE A 53 17.08 1.49 14.20
C PHE A 53 18.35 0.65 14.07
N ALA A 54 19.47 1.22 13.62
CA ALA A 54 20.71 0.50 13.28
C ALA A 54 21.98 1.18 13.82
N SER A 55 21.86 1.99 14.87
CA SER A 55 22.97 2.73 15.50
C SER A 55 24.04 1.84 16.14
N GLU A 56 23.76 0.55 16.35
CA GLU A 56 24.76 -0.44 16.80
C GLU A 56 25.63 -1.02 15.67
N ILE A 57 25.37 -0.66 14.41
CA ILE A 57 26.16 -1.10 13.25
C ILE A 57 26.98 0.08 12.73
N GLU A 58 28.31 -0.05 12.82
CA GLU A 58 29.23 0.92 12.23
C GLU A 58 29.09 0.94 10.70
N ASN A 59 28.97 2.15 10.14
CA ASN A 59 29.05 2.43 8.71
C ASN A 59 28.06 1.63 7.83
N VAL A 60 26.77 1.58 8.20
CA VAL A 60 25.70 1.09 7.32
C VAL A 60 25.68 1.93 6.02
N PRO A 61 25.94 1.34 4.84
CA PRO A 61 26.01 2.13 3.61
C PRO A 61 24.65 2.69 3.19
N ILE A 62 24.68 3.93 2.72
CA ILE A 62 23.52 4.65 2.20
C ILE A 62 23.66 4.74 0.68
N ILE A 63 22.64 4.29 -0.06
CA ILE A 63 22.60 4.38 -1.52
C ILE A 63 21.41 5.25 -1.93
N LEU A 64 21.68 6.30 -2.71
CA LEU A 64 20.61 7.13 -3.28
C LEU A 64 20.03 6.46 -4.53
N ALA A 65 18.71 6.29 -4.53
CA ALA A 65 17.97 5.68 -5.63
C ALA A 65 16.52 6.17 -5.70
N ASP A 66 16.04 6.53 -6.89
CA ASP A 66 14.65 6.89 -7.20
C ASP A 66 14.09 5.90 -8.23
N VAL A 67 12.86 5.43 -8.01
CA VAL A 67 12.12 4.58 -8.95
C VAL A 67 11.83 5.24 -10.31
N LYS A 68 11.96 6.57 -10.39
CA LYS A 68 11.84 7.36 -11.63
C LYS A 68 13.15 7.46 -12.43
N ASP A 69 14.27 7.06 -11.85
CA ASP A 69 15.61 7.18 -12.42
C ASP A 69 16.23 5.78 -12.61
N GLU A 70 16.19 5.28 -13.85
CA GLU A 70 16.71 3.95 -14.20
C GLU A 70 18.22 3.81 -13.97
N GLU A 71 19.00 4.91 -14.03
CA GLU A 71 20.43 4.89 -13.76
C GLU A 71 20.69 4.71 -12.27
N SER A 72 19.98 5.46 -11.42
CA SER A 72 20.08 5.31 -9.95
C SER A 72 19.68 3.90 -9.46
N LEU A 73 18.64 3.30 -10.06
CA LEU A 73 18.26 1.91 -9.77
C LEU A 73 19.33 0.92 -10.23
N THR A 74 19.97 1.19 -11.36
CA THR A 74 21.06 0.36 -11.91
C THR A 74 22.31 0.42 -11.01
N GLU A 75 22.70 1.61 -10.55
CA GLU A 75 23.84 1.77 -9.63
C GLU A 75 23.56 1.17 -8.24
N MET A 76 22.33 1.26 -7.74
CA MET A 76 21.93 0.56 -6.52
C MET A 76 22.00 -0.96 -6.69
N THR A 77 21.41 -1.49 -7.77
CA THR A 77 21.31 -2.95 -7.97
C THR A 77 22.65 -3.60 -8.26
N LYS A 78 23.61 -2.91 -8.91
CA LYS A 78 25.01 -3.35 -9.04
C LYS A 78 25.71 -3.61 -7.69
N GLN A 79 25.34 -2.88 -6.64
CA GLN A 79 26.02 -2.90 -5.34
C GLN A 79 25.55 -3.99 -4.37
N ALA A 80 24.42 -4.67 -4.64
CA ALA A 80 23.86 -5.73 -3.78
C ALA A 80 23.87 -7.09 -4.46
N LYS A 81 23.86 -8.18 -3.68
CA LYS A 81 23.55 -9.54 -4.16
C LYS A 81 22.03 -9.76 -4.23
N ILE A 82 21.28 -9.19 -3.28
CA ILE A 82 19.81 -9.16 -3.30
C ILE A 82 19.26 -7.80 -2.89
N ILE A 83 18.22 -7.33 -3.60
CA ILE A 83 17.39 -6.21 -3.17
C ILE A 83 16.21 -6.74 -2.35
N VAL A 84 16.07 -6.20 -1.14
CA VAL A 84 14.86 -6.29 -0.33
C VAL A 84 14.03 -5.03 -0.62
N ASN A 85 13.02 -5.17 -1.47
CA ASN A 85 12.20 -4.05 -1.94
C ASN A 85 11.00 -3.82 -1.01
N CYS A 86 10.95 -2.64 -0.40
CA CYS A 86 9.85 -2.14 0.43
C CYS A 86 9.12 -0.94 -0.22
N CYS A 87 9.43 -0.62 -1.49
CA CYS A 87 8.86 0.51 -2.23
C CYS A 87 7.53 0.11 -2.91
N GLY A 88 6.44 0.21 -2.15
CA GLY A 88 5.06 0.07 -2.66
C GLY A 88 4.36 1.43 -2.91
N PRO A 89 3.19 1.44 -3.58
CA PRO A 89 2.50 0.29 -4.16
C PRO A 89 3.23 -0.31 -5.37
N TYR A 90 3.39 -1.64 -5.39
CA TYR A 90 4.31 -2.32 -6.31
C TYR A 90 3.81 -2.29 -7.76
N ARG A 91 2.49 -2.17 -7.96
CA ARG A 91 1.90 -1.94 -9.28
C ARG A 91 2.50 -0.73 -10.02
N PHE A 92 2.91 0.32 -9.29
CA PHE A 92 3.47 1.54 -9.88
C PHE A 92 5.00 1.58 -9.83
N TYR A 93 5.59 1.02 -8.77
CA TYR A 93 7.01 1.23 -8.45
C TYR A 93 7.88 -0.04 -8.47
N GLY A 94 7.28 -1.24 -8.58
CA GLY A 94 8.00 -2.52 -8.53
C GLY A 94 8.71 -2.91 -9.83
N GLU A 95 8.06 -2.71 -10.98
CA GLU A 95 8.59 -3.14 -12.30
C GLU A 95 9.95 -2.52 -12.67
N PRO A 96 10.22 -1.22 -12.45
CA PRO A 96 11.55 -0.64 -12.68
C PRO A 96 12.64 -1.32 -11.84
N VAL A 97 12.34 -1.66 -10.58
CA VAL A 97 13.28 -2.34 -9.68
C VAL A 97 13.56 -3.77 -10.15
N VAL A 98 12.53 -4.52 -10.56
CA VAL A 98 12.68 -5.88 -11.12
C VAL A 98 13.51 -5.85 -12.41
N LYS A 99 13.25 -4.89 -13.31
CA LYS A 99 14.02 -4.69 -14.55
C LYS A 99 15.52 -4.42 -14.26
N ALA A 100 15.81 -3.54 -13.30
CA ALA A 100 17.19 -3.23 -12.90
C ALA A 100 17.89 -4.44 -12.25
N CYS A 101 17.18 -5.19 -11.40
CA CYS A 101 17.69 -6.41 -10.75
C CYS A 101 18.10 -7.49 -11.76
N ILE A 102 17.27 -7.75 -12.78
CA ILE A 102 17.58 -8.70 -13.86
C ILE A 102 18.78 -8.22 -14.68
N THR A 103 18.83 -6.93 -15.03
CA THR A 103 19.90 -6.32 -15.84
C THR A 103 21.27 -6.36 -15.16
N THR A 104 21.31 -6.37 -13.82
CA THR A 104 22.55 -6.31 -13.02
C THR A 104 22.94 -7.64 -12.36
N HIS A 105 22.21 -8.72 -12.65
CA HIS A 105 22.37 -10.03 -12.02
C HIS A 105 22.27 -9.97 -10.48
N THR A 106 21.19 -9.37 -10.00
CA THR A 106 20.88 -9.16 -8.57
C THR A 106 19.52 -9.77 -8.24
N HIS A 107 19.45 -10.59 -7.19
CA HIS A 107 18.18 -11.20 -6.76
C HIS A 107 17.22 -10.15 -6.18
N HIS A 108 15.93 -10.48 -6.08
CA HIS A 108 14.90 -9.55 -5.59
C HIS A 108 13.86 -10.27 -4.74
N VAL A 109 13.49 -9.67 -3.62
CA VAL A 109 12.28 -10.01 -2.85
C VAL A 109 11.44 -8.77 -2.55
N ASP A 110 10.12 -8.93 -2.52
CA ASP A 110 9.18 -7.88 -2.13
C ASP A 110 8.06 -8.41 -1.22
N VAL A 111 7.29 -7.48 -0.63
CA VAL A 111 6.07 -7.79 0.14
C VAL A 111 4.79 -7.40 -0.60
N SER A 112 4.77 -7.54 -1.93
CA SER A 112 3.59 -7.19 -2.73
C SER A 112 2.38 -8.06 -2.40
N GLY A 113 1.22 -7.41 -2.33
CA GLY A 113 -0.09 -8.04 -2.10
C GLY A 113 -0.98 -7.98 -3.35
N GLU A 114 -0.48 -7.44 -4.46
CA GLU A 114 -1.24 -7.17 -5.68
C GLU A 114 -1.07 -8.29 -6.73
N PRO A 115 -2.05 -9.20 -6.92
CA PRO A 115 -1.89 -10.34 -7.82
C PRO A 115 -1.63 -9.94 -9.27
N GLN A 116 -2.18 -8.82 -9.72
CA GLN A 116 -2.01 -8.31 -11.06
C GLN A 116 -0.60 -7.79 -11.33
N TYR A 117 0.12 -7.30 -10.31
CA TYR A 117 1.54 -6.98 -10.41
C TYR A 117 2.35 -8.28 -10.48
N MET A 118 2.16 -9.20 -9.54
CA MET A 118 2.92 -10.45 -9.48
C MET A 118 2.76 -11.32 -10.74
N GLU A 119 1.53 -11.45 -11.25
CA GLU A 119 1.25 -12.21 -12.48
C GLU A 119 1.79 -11.49 -13.73
N LYS A 120 1.76 -10.15 -13.77
CA LYS A 120 2.42 -9.36 -14.83
C LYS A 120 3.94 -9.58 -14.83
N MET A 121 4.58 -9.52 -13.66
CA MET A 121 6.03 -9.76 -13.54
C MET A 121 6.40 -11.17 -13.99
N GLN A 122 5.62 -12.18 -13.61
CA GLN A 122 5.84 -13.55 -14.09
C GLN A 122 5.69 -13.67 -15.62
N LEU A 123 4.68 -13.04 -16.20
CA LEU A 123 4.41 -13.11 -17.64
C LEU A 123 5.52 -12.46 -18.47
N GLN A 124 6.05 -11.32 -18.02
CA GLN A 124 7.05 -10.55 -18.76
C GLN A 124 8.48 -10.99 -18.50
N TYR A 125 8.82 -11.34 -17.25
CA TYR A 125 10.22 -11.41 -16.79
C TYR A 125 10.68 -12.80 -16.35
N ASN A 126 9.82 -13.83 -16.31
CA ASN A 126 10.25 -15.16 -15.84
C ASN A 126 11.41 -15.75 -16.67
N LYS A 127 11.33 -15.66 -18.00
CA LYS A 127 12.35 -16.21 -18.91
C LYS A 127 13.66 -15.43 -18.83
N THR A 128 13.62 -14.10 -18.83
CA THR A 128 14.81 -13.26 -18.75
C THR A 128 15.48 -13.35 -17.38
N ALA A 129 14.71 -13.52 -16.29
CA ALA A 129 15.25 -13.81 -14.97
C ALA A 129 15.96 -15.19 -14.91
N GLN A 130 15.42 -16.22 -15.58
CA GLN A 130 16.06 -17.54 -15.73
C GLN A 130 17.36 -17.47 -16.55
N GLU A 131 17.34 -16.72 -17.66
CA GLU A 131 18.52 -16.49 -18.50
C GLU A 131 19.62 -15.71 -17.75
N ALA A 132 19.23 -14.80 -16.85
CA ALA A 132 20.14 -14.02 -16.02
C ALA A 132 20.64 -14.74 -14.74
N GLY A 133 20.10 -15.91 -14.38
CA GLY A 133 20.41 -16.56 -13.09
C GLY A 133 19.81 -15.85 -11.87
N VAL A 134 18.78 -15.02 -12.07
CA VAL A 134 18.22 -14.11 -11.07
C VAL A 134 16.90 -14.65 -10.52
N TYR A 135 16.77 -14.65 -9.19
CA TYR A 135 15.53 -15.00 -8.50
C TYR A 135 14.74 -13.73 -8.17
N ILE A 136 13.49 -13.67 -8.61
CA ILE A 136 12.52 -12.63 -8.25
C ILE A 136 11.40 -13.32 -7.47
N VAL A 137 11.29 -13.10 -6.16
CA VAL A 137 10.27 -13.75 -5.31
C VAL A 137 9.40 -12.71 -4.61
N SER A 138 8.20 -12.52 -5.15
CA SER A 138 7.21 -11.57 -4.62
C SER A 138 6.37 -12.18 -3.50
N ALA A 139 5.68 -11.32 -2.74
CA ALA A 139 4.81 -11.68 -1.61
C ALA A 139 5.52 -12.43 -0.45
N CYS A 140 6.78 -12.08 -0.19
CA CYS A 140 7.59 -12.58 0.94
C CYS A 140 7.19 -11.96 2.30
N GLY A 141 5.92 -11.61 2.49
CA GLY A 141 5.35 -11.02 3.71
C GLY A 141 4.14 -11.80 4.23
N PHE A 142 3.39 -11.21 5.15
CA PHE A 142 2.15 -11.83 5.66
C PHE A 142 1.13 -12.17 4.56
N ASP A 143 1.04 -11.34 3.52
CA ASP A 143 0.11 -11.48 2.38
C ASP A 143 0.44 -12.66 1.42
N SER A 144 1.31 -13.60 1.82
CA SER A 144 1.29 -14.99 1.33
C SER A 144 2.10 -15.99 2.17
N ILE A 145 3.18 -15.59 2.86
CA ILE A 145 4.11 -16.55 3.52
C ILE A 145 3.39 -17.56 4.45
N PRO A 146 2.50 -17.15 5.37
CA PRO A 146 1.80 -18.08 6.25
C PRO A 146 0.91 -19.07 5.48
N THR A 147 0.24 -18.61 4.42
CA THR A 147 -0.72 -19.41 3.66
C THR A 147 -0.05 -20.31 2.63
N ASP A 148 0.86 -19.78 1.82
CA ASP A 148 1.51 -20.48 0.72
C ASP A 148 2.54 -21.51 1.23
N LEU A 149 3.44 -21.13 2.15
CA LEU A 149 4.31 -22.12 2.81
C LEU A 149 3.53 -23.04 3.75
N GLY A 150 2.42 -22.57 4.33
CA GLY A 150 1.52 -23.41 5.14
C GLY A 150 0.87 -24.52 4.32
N ILE A 151 0.53 -24.25 3.06
CA ILE A 151 0.06 -25.25 2.08
C ILE A 151 1.18 -26.26 1.79
N ILE A 152 2.40 -25.81 1.47
CA ILE A 152 3.54 -26.72 1.23
C ILE A 152 3.83 -27.60 2.45
N PHE A 153 3.92 -27.01 3.65
CA PHE A 153 4.09 -27.74 4.90
C PHE A 153 2.98 -28.79 5.11
N THR A 154 1.74 -28.44 4.79
CA THR A 154 0.60 -29.36 4.88
C THR A 154 0.73 -30.53 3.90
N GLN A 155 1.15 -30.28 2.67
CA GLN A 155 1.42 -31.33 1.67
C GLN A 155 2.57 -32.25 2.12
N GLN A 156 3.66 -31.68 2.63
CA GLN A 156 4.80 -32.45 3.19
C GLN A 156 4.37 -33.34 4.37
N LYS A 157 3.55 -32.82 5.30
CA LYS A 157 3.03 -33.62 6.44
C LYS A 157 1.85 -34.52 6.06
N PHE A 158 1.33 -34.47 4.83
CA PHE A 158 0.17 -35.27 4.44
C PHE A 158 0.48 -36.76 4.34
N GLY A 159 1.67 -37.12 3.85
CA GLY A 159 2.10 -38.52 3.70
C GLY A 159 1.11 -39.36 2.87
N GLY A 160 0.85 -38.93 1.64
CA GLY A 160 -0.17 -39.47 0.75
C GLY A 160 -0.40 -38.50 -0.41
N GLU A 161 -1.56 -38.52 -1.06
CA GLU A 161 -1.93 -37.58 -2.12
C GLU A 161 -3.02 -36.60 -1.70
N VAL A 162 -2.77 -35.29 -1.84
CA VAL A 162 -3.70 -34.23 -1.44
C VAL A 162 -4.66 -33.90 -2.57
N ASN A 163 -5.97 -33.85 -2.28
CA ASN A 163 -6.98 -33.39 -3.23
C ASN A 163 -7.39 -31.93 -3.02
N THR A 164 -7.64 -31.54 -1.77
CA THR A 164 -8.15 -30.21 -1.40
C THR A 164 -7.51 -29.68 -0.13
N ILE A 165 -7.26 -28.38 -0.07
CA ILE A 165 -6.89 -27.67 1.17
C ILE A 165 -7.86 -26.48 1.35
N GLU A 166 -8.63 -26.49 2.43
CA GLU A 166 -9.34 -25.31 2.92
C GLU A 166 -8.47 -24.59 3.95
N THR A 167 -8.20 -23.29 3.78
CA THR A 167 -7.46 -22.47 4.76
C THR A 167 -8.40 -21.54 5.51
N TYR A 168 -8.15 -21.35 6.80
CA TYR A 168 -8.99 -20.57 7.71
C TYR A 168 -8.13 -19.57 8.47
N LEU A 169 -8.05 -18.34 7.96
CA LEU A 169 -7.36 -17.21 8.60
C LEU A 169 -8.23 -16.62 9.73
N LYS A 170 -7.63 -16.42 10.90
CA LYS A 170 -8.20 -15.71 12.04
C LYS A 170 -7.14 -14.74 12.59
N TRP A 171 -7.55 -13.52 12.90
CA TRP A 171 -6.76 -12.59 13.70
C TRP A 171 -7.56 -12.15 14.93
N TRP A 172 -6.86 -11.74 15.98
CA TRP A 172 -7.45 -11.21 17.21
C TRP A 172 -6.44 -10.34 17.95
N THR A 173 -6.93 -9.56 18.90
CA THR A 173 -6.13 -8.65 19.72
C THR A 173 -6.24 -9.09 21.18
N THR A 174 -5.19 -8.90 21.98
CA THR A 174 -5.16 -9.24 23.41
C THR A 174 -5.44 -8.05 24.34
N GLY A 175 -5.80 -6.89 23.78
CA GLY A 175 -6.21 -5.69 24.52
C GLY A 175 -6.99 -4.70 23.65
N ASP A 176 -7.46 -3.62 24.28
CA ASP A 176 -8.16 -2.52 23.62
C ASP A 176 -7.19 -1.68 22.77
N ILE A 177 -7.30 -1.83 21.46
CA ILE A 177 -6.48 -1.08 20.52
C ILE A 177 -7.11 0.28 20.25
N LYS A 178 -6.43 1.34 20.69
CA LYS A 178 -6.73 2.73 20.33
C LYS A 178 -5.77 3.20 19.23
N GLY A 179 -6.30 3.44 18.04
CA GLY A 179 -5.58 3.96 16.88
C GLY A 179 -5.51 3.00 15.69
N SER A 180 -4.76 3.38 14.66
CA SER A 180 -4.64 2.64 13.40
C SER A 180 -3.88 1.31 13.56
N LEU A 181 -4.35 0.28 12.83
CA LEU A 181 -3.70 -1.03 12.70
C LEU A 181 -2.81 -1.14 11.46
N LEU A 182 -3.10 -0.39 10.38
CA LEU A 182 -2.35 -0.44 9.12
C LEU A 182 -2.09 0.98 8.60
N ASN A 183 -0.88 1.20 8.07
CA ASN A 183 -0.52 2.45 7.43
C ASN A 183 -1.22 2.63 6.06
N TYR A 184 -1.41 3.88 5.65
CA TYR A 184 -1.94 4.30 4.35
C TYR A 184 -1.41 3.52 3.13
N GLY A 185 -0.12 3.16 3.06
CA GLY A 185 0.43 2.43 1.91
C GLY A 185 -0.24 1.07 1.67
N THR A 186 -0.68 0.39 2.73
CA THR A 186 -1.45 -0.87 2.65
C THR A 186 -2.86 -0.62 2.09
N TRP A 187 -3.48 0.50 2.47
CA TRP A 187 -4.81 0.91 2.00
C TRP A 187 -4.82 1.34 0.53
N GLU A 188 -3.81 2.09 0.11
CA GLU A 188 -3.62 2.46 -1.28
C GLU A 188 -3.45 1.22 -2.17
N SER A 189 -2.61 0.27 -1.72
CA SER A 189 -2.40 -1.02 -2.39
C SER A 189 -3.70 -1.83 -2.49
N LEU A 190 -4.50 -1.90 -1.42
CA LEU A 190 -5.81 -2.56 -1.41
C LEU A 190 -6.78 -1.92 -2.43
N ILE A 191 -6.90 -0.59 -2.43
CA ILE A 191 -7.78 0.16 -3.33
C ILE A 191 -7.40 -0.10 -4.79
N TYR A 192 -6.12 -0.02 -5.13
CA TYR A 192 -5.67 -0.24 -6.50
C TYR A 192 -5.68 -1.72 -6.92
N GLY A 193 -5.55 -2.65 -5.97
CA GLY A 193 -5.82 -4.09 -6.15
C GLY A 193 -7.25 -4.36 -6.58
N ILE A 194 -8.24 -3.85 -5.84
CA ILE A 194 -9.66 -4.01 -6.17
C ILE A 194 -9.99 -3.29 -7.49
N THR A 195 -9.44 -2.09 -7.72
CA THR A 195 -9.72 -1.28 -8.92
C THR A 195 -9.36 -2.00 -10.22
N HIS A 196 -8.26 -2.76 -10.23
CA HIS A 196 -7.70 -3.41 -11.44
C HIS A 196 -7.87 -4.94 -11.48
N HIS A 197 -8.74 -5.51 -10.63
CA HIS A 197 -8.94 -6.96 -10.55
C HIS A 197 -9.38 -7.62 -11.89
N ASN A 198 -9.95 -6.84 -12.80
CA ASN A 198 -10.39 -7.27 -14.14
C ASN A 198 -9.22 -7.67 -15.05
N GLU A 199 -8.03 -7.07 -14.88
CA GLU A 199 -6.82 -7.37 -15.67
C GLU A 199 -6.34 -8.82 -15.48
N LEU A 200 -6.61 -9.42 -14.32
CA LEU A 200 -6.24 -10.80 -14.00
C LEU A 200 -6.82 -11.82 -14.99
N ARG A 201 -7.97 -11.53 -15.60
CA ARG A 201 -8.55 -12.44 -16.60
C ARG A 201 -7.66 -12.54 -17.83
N GLU A 202 -7.12 -11.42 -18.30
CA GLU A 202 -6.25 -11.37 -19.49
C GLU A 202 -4.87 -11.95 -19.17
N LEU A 203 -4.26 -11.52 -18.06
CA LEU A 203 -2.97 -12.02 -17.59
C LEU A 203 -2.96 -13.55 -17.47
N ARG A 204 -3.99 -14.14 -16.83
CA ARG A 204 -4.10 -15.60 -16.68
C ARG A 204 -4.35 -16.33 -17.98
N THR A 205 -5.04 -15.71 -18.94
CA THR A 205 -5.24 -16.29 -20.27
C THR A 205 -3.90 -16.40 -21.02
N LYS A 206 -3.02 -15.40 -20.85
CA LYS A 206 -1.67 -15.38 -21.44
C LYS A 206 -0.69 -16.30 -20.71
N LEU A 207 -0.69 -16.30 -19.38
CA LEU A 207 0.17 -17.15 -18.54
C LEU A 207 -0.18 -18.65 -18.63
N TYR A 208 -1.47 -18.98 -18.74
CA TYR A 208 -1.98 -20.34 -18.53
C TYR A 208 -2.82 -20.83 -19.72
N PRO A 209 -2.24 -20.93 -20.94
CA PRO A 209 -2.96 -21.43 -22.12
C PRO A 209 -3.42 -22.89 -21.93
N ILE A 210 -2.60 -23.71 -21.26
CA ILE A 210 -2.93 -25.07 -20.86
C ILE A 210 -3.60 -25.04 -19.48
N LYS A 211 -4.79 -25.61 -19.35
CA LYS A 211 -5.49 -25.72 -18.06
C LYS A 211 -4.92 -26.88 -17.23
N LEU A 212 -4.92 -26.74 -15.91
CA LEU A 212 -4.65 -27.85 -15.01
C LEU A 212 -5.70 -28.98 -15.22
N PRO A 213 -5.37 -30.23 -14.87
CA PRO A 213 -6.30 -31.36 -14.93
C PRO A 213 -7.65 -31.08 -14.26
N LYS A 214 -8.70 -31.76 -14.70
CA LYS A 214 -9.98 -31.76 -13.98
C LYS A 214 -9.84 -32.64 -12.76
N PHE A 215 -10.12 -32.10 -11.58
CA PHE A 215 -10.05 -32.85 -10.32
C PHE A 215 -11.39 -33.47 -9.96
N THR A 216 -11.35 -34.72 -9.55
CA THR A 216 -12.47 -35.47 -8.97
C THR A 216 -12.02 -36.02 -7.60
N PRO A 217 -12.75 -35.76 -6.50
CA PRO A 217 -13.89 -34.85 -6.37
C PRO A 217 -13.46 -33.37 -6.35
N LYS A 218 -14.35 -32.48 -6.80
CA LYS A 218 -14.13 -31.03 -6.82
C LYS A 218 -14.33 -30.38 -5.45
N LEU A 219 -13.47 -29.42 -5.11
CA LEU A 219 -13.67 -28.54 -3.97
C LEU A 219 -14.86 -27.60 -4.23
N LYS A 220 -15.88 -27.67 -3.37
CA LYS A 220 -17.02 -26.75 -3.39
C LYS A 220 -16.70 -25.50 -2.56
N SER A 221 -16.58 -24.36 -3.23
CA SER A 221 -16.44 -23.06 -2.58
C SER A 221 -17.72 -22.70 -1.83
N LYS A 222 -17.60 -22.27 -0.57
CA LYS A 222 -18.72 -21.84 0.29
C LYS A 222 -18.66 -20.32 0.46
N ILE A 223 -19.79 -19.64 0.36
CA ILE A 223 -19.82 -18.18 0.57
C ILE A 223 -19.76 -17.86 2.06
N LEU A 224 -20.51 -18.59 2.88
CA LEU A 224 -20.57 -18.44 4.33
C LEU A 224 -20.84 -19.80 4.98
N HIS A 225 -20.03 -20.19 5.97
CA HIS A 225 -20.22 -21.43 6.73
C HIS A 225 -19.55 -21.37 8.11
N ARG A 226 -19.80 -22.38 8.94
CA ARG A 226 -18.99 -22.68 10.13
C ARG A 226 -18.10 -23.88 9.81
N SER A 227 -16.89 -23.91 10.39
CA SER A 227 -15.90 -24.97 10.14
C SER A 227 -15.72 -25.84 11.37
N ASP A 228 -15.46 -27.14 11.16
CA ASP A 228 -15.06 -28.10 12.20
C ASP A 228 -13.62 -27.87 12.69
N VAL A 229 -12.84 -27.02 12.02
CA VAL A 229 -11.44 -26.72 12.37
C VAL A 229 -11.18 -25.24 12.72
N SER A 230 -12.22 -24.40 12.69
CA SER A 230 -12.10 -22.95 12.97
C SER A 230 -13.38 -22.42 13.60
N GLU A 231 -13.28 -21.97 14.85
CA GLU A 231 -14.39 -21.41 15.62
C GLU A 231 -14.78 -20.01 15.12
N GLY A 232 -16.01 -19.92 14.60
CA GLY A 232 -16.64 -18.67 14.20
C GLY A 232 -17.51 -18.86 12.95
N TRP A 233 -17.63 -17.78 12.19
CA TRP A 233 -18.25 -17.69 10.88
C TRP A 233 -17.18 -17.41 9.83
N SER A 234 -17.04 -18.31 8.87
CA SER A 234 -16.03 -18.24 7.81
C SER A 234 -16.66 -17.77 6.49
N THR A 235 -16.00 -16.83 5.82
CA THR A 235 -16.35 -16.33 4.48
C THR A 235 -15.13 -16.33 3.57
N LEU A 236 -15.30 -16.15 2.27
CA LEU A 236 -14.23 -16.11 1.29
C LEU A 236 -13.22 -14.99 1.61
N PHE A 237 -11.93 -15.33 1.68
CA PHE A 237 -10.87 -14.33 1.80
C PHE A 237 -10.49 -13.82 0.39
N LEU A 238 -10.62 -12.51 0.18
CA LEU A 238 -10.43 -11.85 -1.13
C LEU A 238 -9.00 -11.29 -1.34
N GLY A 239 -8.02 -11.73 -0.54
CA GLY A 239 -6.61 -11.34 -0.67
C GLY A 239 -5.83 -12.09 -1.75
N SER A 240 -4.52 -11.80 -1.82
CA SER A 240 -3.53 -12.41 -2.71
C SER A 240 -3.37 -13.92 -2.55
N ASP A 241 -3.51 -14.44 -1.33
CA ASP A 241 -3.25 -15.83 -0.94
C ASP A 241 -3.70 -16.88 -1.97
N ARG A 242 -4.97 -16.82 -2.41
CA ARG A 242 -5.52 -17.82 -3.36
C ARG A 242 -4.84 -17.76 -4.73
N SER A 243 -4.37 -16.57 -5.12
CA SER A 243 -3.64 -16.33 -6.36
C SER A 243 -2.24 -16.92 -6.29
N VAL A 244 -1.54 -16.67 -5.19
CA VAL A 244 -0.17 -17.13 -4.97
C VAL A 244 -0.15 -18.65 -4.77
N ALA A 245 -1.05 -19.19 -3.95
CA ALA A 245 -1.25 -20.63 -3.80
C ALA A 245 -1.55 -21.33 -5.14
N PHE A 246 -2.41 -20.76 -6.00
CA PHE A 246 -2.67 -21.32 -7.32
C PHE A 246 -1.41 -21.36 -8.20
N ARG A 247 -0.60 -20.30 -8.17
CA ARG A 247 0.69 -20.23 -8.89
C ARG A 247 1.68 -21.29 -8.36
N SER A 248 1.80 -21.45 -7.04
CA SER A 248 2.63 -22.48 -6.41
C SER A 248 2.19 -23.89 -6.80
N GLN A 249 0.91 -24.22 -6.65
CA GLN A 249 0.39 -25.56 -6.99
C GLN A 249 0.53 -25.87 -8.47
N ARG A 250 0.39 -24.87 -9.34
CA ARG A 250 0.67 -25.03 -10.77
C ARG A 250 2.14 -25.29 -11.05
N PHE A 251 3.05 -24.54 -10.40
CA PHE A 251 4.48 -24.74 -10.56
C PHE A 251 4.93 -26.14 -10.15
N LEU A 252 4.43 -26.67 -9.02
CA LEU A 252 4.71 -28.04 -8.57
C LEU A 252 4.28 -29.09 -9.60
N TYR A 253 3.12 -28.90 -10.24
CA TYR A 253 2.64 -29.79 -11.30
C TYR A 253 3.43 -29.66 -12.60
N ASP A 254 3.64 -28.44 -13.09
CA ASP A 254 4.33 -28.21 -14.36
C ASP A 254 5.79 -28.71 -14.27
N LYS A 255 6.47 -28.49 -13.12
CA LYS A 255 7.88 -28.86 -12.90
C LYS A 255 8.10 -30.26 -12.33
N TYR A 256 7.51 -30.59 -11.18
CA TYR A 256 7.81 -31.83 -10.45
C TYR A 256 6.85 -32.99 -10.74
N LYS A 257 5.80 -32.74 -11.54
CA LYS A 257 4.68 -33.68 -11.72
C LYS A 257 4.09 -34.08 -10.36
N GLU A 258 3.86 -33.09 -9.50
CA GLU A 258 3.09 -33.27 -8.27
C GLU A 258 1.61 -32.91 -8.53
N ARG A 259 0.65 -33.66 -7.99
CA ARG A 259 -0.77 -33.36 -8.15
C ARG A 259 -1.13 -32.03 -7.46
N PRO A 260 -1.72 -31.04 -8.17
CA PRO A 260 -2.16 -29.79 -7.54
C PRO A 260 -3.21 -30.02 -6.47
N ALA A 261 -2.99 -29.47 -5.27
CA ALA A 261 -4.05 -29.33 -4.30
C ALA A 261 -5.06 -28.27 -4.77
N GLN A 262 -6.36 -28.58 -4.71
CA GLN A 262 -7.40 -27.56 -4.88
C GLN A 262 -7.45 -26.69 -3.62
N VAL A 263 -7.04 -25.42 -3.72
CA VAL A 263 -6.98 -24.51 -2.57
C VAL A 263 -8.19 -23.57 -2.53
N GLN A 264 -8.83 -23.44 -1.36
CA GLN A 264 -9.78 -22.37 -1.08
C GLN A 264 -9.46 -21.69 0.25
N THR A 265 -9.40 -20.36 0.21
CA THR A 265 -9.03 -19.51 1.33
C THR A 265 -10.26 -18.87 1.97
N TYR A 266 -10.33 -18.87 3.30
CA TYR A 266 -11.39 -18.29 4.09
C TYR A 266 -10.84 -17.42 5.23
N VAL A 267 -11.58 -16.39 5.61
CA VAL A 267 -11.36 -15.59 6.83
C VAL A 267 -12.49 -15.88 7.83
N THR A 268 -12.15 -16.06 9.11
CA THR A 268 -13.09 -16.45 10.18
C THR A 268 -13.27 -15.32 11.19
N PHE A 269 -14.53 -14.89 11.37
CA PHE A 269 -14.94 -13.91 12.37
C PHE A 269 -15.62 -14.59 13.55
N GLN A 270 -15.34 -14.16 14.78
CA GLN A 270 -15.95 -14.77 15.97
C GLN A 270 -17.46 -14.48 16.07
N SER A 271 -17.87 -13.26 15.72
CA SER A 271 -19.26 -12.81 15.76
C SER A 271 -19.87 -12.70 14.36
N PHE A 272 -21.13 -13.14 14.23
CA PHE A 272 -21.94 -12.99 13.02
C PHE A 272 -22.20 -11.52 12.68
N CYS A 273 -22.38 -10.67 13.69
CA CYS A 273 -22.58 -9.23 13.49
C CYS A 273 -21.32 -8.57 12.91
N THR A 274 -20.13 -8.95 13.38
CA THR A 274 -18.86 -8.48 12.82
C THR A 274 -18.69 -8.92 11.37
N PHE A 275 -19.07 -10.16 11.03
CA PHE A 275 -19.11 -10.63 9.64
C PHE A 275 -20.03 -9.77 8.76
N ILE A 276 -21.26 -9.44 9.21
CA ILE A 276 -22.18 -8.58 8.46
C ILE A 276 -21.57 -7.19 8.24
N MET A 277 -21.06 -6.54 9.29
CA MET A 277 -20.47 -5.20 9.18
C MET A 277 -19.29 -5.16 8.20
N ILE A 278 -18.37 -6.11 8.29
CA ILE A 278 -17.20 -6.18 7.38
C ILE A 278 -17.64 -6.51 5.95
N THR A 279 -18.66 -7.35 5.76
CA THR A 279 -19.19 -7.66 4.43
C THR A 279 -19.84 -6.43 3.78
N ILE A 280 -20.61 -5.65 4.55
CA ILE A 280 -21.19 -4.38 4.08
C ILE A 280 -20.08 -3.38 3.73
N ALA A 281 -19.07 -3.21 4.59
CA ALA A 281 -17.92 -2.34 4.33
C ALA A 281 -17.16 -2.75 3.06
N ALA A 282 -16.92 -4.05 2.85
CA ALA A 282 -16.27 -4.58 1.65
C ALA A 282 -17.10 -4.36 0.37
N MET A 283 -18.43 -4.49 0.43
CA MET A 283 -19.32 -4.18 -0.70
C MET A 283 -19.31 -2.68 -1.04
N ILE A 284 -19.35 -1.81 -0.04
CA ILE A 284 -19.25 -0.35 -0.22
C ILE A 284 -17.89 0.00 -0.84
N LEU A 285 -16.80 -0.55 -0.32
CA LEU A 285 -15.45 -0.35 -0.85
C LEU A 285 -15.35 -0.77 -2.32
N ALA A 286 -15.82 -1.97 -2.67
CA ALA A 286 -15.79 -2.50 -4.03
C ALA A 286 -16.69 -1.74 -5.03
N LEU A 287 -17.74 -1.07 -4.55
CA LEU A 287 -18.53 -0.13 -5.35
C LEU A 287 -17.78 1.19 -5.54
N MET A 288 -17.24 1.76 -4.46
CA MET A 288 -16.53 3.04 -4.47
C MET A 288 -15.22 3.02 -5.24
N THR A 289 -14.53 1.88 -5.37
CA THR A 289 -13.32 1.78 -6.22
C THR A 289 -13.59 1.94 -7.71
N ARG A 290 -14.85 1.77 -8.17
CA ARG A 290 -15.20 1.76 -9.61
C ARG A 290 -15.09 3.13 -10.28
N THR A 291 -15.43 4.22 -9.60
CA THR A 291 -15.37 5.58 -10.19
C THR A 291 -14.15 6.34 -9.67
N ALA A 292 -13.57 7.20 -10.51
CA ALA A 292 -12.41 8.00 -10.12
C ALA A 292 -12.71 8.95 -8.94
N PHE A 293 -13.91 9.54 -8.90
CA PHE A 293 -14.34 10.44 -7.83
C PHE A 293 -14.45 9.71 -6.48
N SER A 294 -15.21 8.62 -6.41
CA SER A 294 -15.36 7.85 -5.16
C SER A 294 -14.07 7.18 -4.72
N ARG A 295 -13.21 6.76 -5.66
CA ARG A 295 -11.88 6.23 -5.35
C ARG A 295 -10.94 7.29 -4.77
N ASN A 296 -10.97 8.52 -5.29
CA ASN A 296 -10.23 9.64 -4.70
C ASN A 296 -10.71 9.92 -3.27
N LEU A 297 -12.02 9.84 -3.01
CA LEU A 297 -12.58 9.99 -1.66
C LEU A 297 -12.09 8.90 -0.69
N LEU A 298 -12.00 7.63 -1.12
CA LEU A 298 -11.41 6.54 -0.33
C LEU A 298 -9.93 6.80 0.00
N LEU A 299 -9.13 7.28 -0.97
CA LEU A 299 -7.71 7.57 -0.81
C LEU A 299 -7.47 8.81 0.08
N LYS A 300 -8.35 9.81 0.01
CA LYS A 300 -8.20 11.06 0.79
C LYS A 300 -8.63 10.94 2.25
N TYR A 301 -9.53 10.02 2.58
CA TYR A 301 -10.09 9.86 3.93
C TYR A 301 -10.02 8.41 4.44
N PRO A 302 -8.82 7.78 4.50
CA PRO A 302 -8.66 6.38 4.89
C PRO A 302 -9.29 6.06 6.24
N ALA A 303 -9.15 6.95 7.23
CA ALA A 303 -9.70 6.76 8.57
C ALA A 303 -11.24 6.70 8.59
N LEU A 304 -11.91 7.45 7.72
CA LEU A 304 -13.37 7.44 7.62
C LEU A 304 -13.86 6.11 7.03
N PHE A 305 -13.27 5.67 5.93
CA PHE A 305 -13.71 4.48 5.20
C PHE A 305 -13.18 3.15 5.76
N SER A 306 -12.24 3.21 6.70
CA SER A 306 -11.75 2.06 7.47
C SER A 306 -12.24 2.03 8.93
N PHE A 307 -13.14 2.93 9.33
CA PHE A 307 -13.61 3.06 10.72
C PHE A 307 -12.45 3.22 11.74
N GLY A 308 -11.42 3.97 11.37
CA GLY A 308 -10.23 4.22 12.19
C GLY A 308 -9.14 3.14 12.16
N PHE A 309 -9.40 1.97 11.54
CA PHE A 309 -8.40 0.91 11.44
C PHE A 309 -7.19 1.25 10.56
N ILE A 310 -7.32 2.25 9.66
CA ILE A 310 -6.28 2.68 8.72
C ILE A 310 -6.26 4.20 8.66
N SER A 311 -5.09 4.82 8.81
CA SER A 311 -4.92 6.27 8.68
C SER A 311 -3.59 6.62 7.98
N HIS A 312 -3.35 7.92 7.78
CA HIS A 312 -2.03 8.43 7.38
C HIS A 312 -1.04 8.43 8.56
N GLU A 313 -1.51 8.29 9.79
CA GLU A 313 -0.65 8.11 10.96
C GLU A 313 -0.10 6.67 10.97
N ASN A 314 1.13 6.54 11.45
CA ASN A 314 1.76 5.24 11.60
C ASN A 314 1.17 4.49 12.81
N PRO A 315 0.80 3.20 12.66
CA PRO A 315 0.43 2.36 13.79
C PRO A 315 1.51 2.38 14.89
N LYS A 316 1.08 2.41 16.16
CA LYS A 316 2.01 2.33 17.29
C LYS A 316 2.62 0.93 17.38
N TRP A 317 3.92 0.84 17.71
CA TRP A 317 4.63 -0.44 17.82
C TRP A 317 4.02 -1.38 18.88
N GLU A 318 3.47 -0.83 19.95
CA GLU A 318 2.82 -1.58 21.05
C GLU A 318 1.55 -2.30 20.55
N THR A 319 0.74 -1.59 19.78
CA THR A 319 -0.48 -2.09 19.13
C THR A 319 -0.20 -3.29 18.23
N GLN A 320 0.91 -3.27 17.49
CA GLN A 320 1.32 -4.37 16.62
C GLN A 320 1.66 -5.64 17.42
N LYS A 321 2.34 -5.52 18.56
CA LYS A 321 2.68 -6.67 19.43
C LYS A 321 1.47 -7.37 20.05
N GLN A 322 0.37 -6.63 20.27
CA GLN A 322 -0.88 -7.17 20.82
C GLN A 322 -1.78 -7.84 19.76
N THR A 323 -1.39 -7.80 18.48
CA THR A 323 -2.15 -8.42 17.38
C THR A 323 -1.61 -9.81 17.10
N HIS A 324 -2.49 -10.80 17.11
CA HIS A 324 -2.17 -12.22 16.88
C HIS A 324 -2.87 -12.74 15.63
N PHE A 325 -2.29 -13.76 15.00
CA PHE A 325 -2.93 -14.46 13.89
C PHE A 325 -2.77 -15.98 13.97
N SER A 326 -3.67 -16.68 13.28
CA SER A 326 -3.46 -18.06 12.88
C SER A 326 -4.16 -18.38 11.57
N VAL A 327 -3.52 -19.21 10.74
CA VAL A 327 -4.13 -19.88 9.58
C VAL A 327 -4.22 -21.37 9.89
N THR A 328 -5.43 -21.93 9.95
CA THR A 328 -5.63 -23.38 10.07
C THR A 328 -5.85 -23.98 8.69
N PHE A 329 -5.15 -25.07 8.37
CA PHE A 329 -5.27 -25.77 7.09
C PHE A 329 -5.98 -27.10 7.31
N LYS A 330 -7.00 -27.36 6.50
CA LYS A 330 -7.72 -28.63 6.46
C LYS A 330 -7.48 -29.29 5.11
N ALA A 331 -6.56 -30.24 5.08
CA ALA A 331 -6.29 -31.04 3.91
C ALA A 331 -7.17 -32.30 3.90
N LEU A 332 -7.70 -32.63 2.72
CA LEU A 332 -8.38 -33.89 2.43
C LEU A 332 -7.77 -34.51 1.16
N GLY A 333 -7.66 -35.84 1.16
CA GLY A 333 -7.02 -36.59 0.09
C GLY A 333 -6.97 -38.08 0.43
N TRP A 334 -5.96 -38.79 -0.09
CA TRP A 334 -5.81 -40.24 0.03
C TRP A 334 -4.49 -40.61 0.71
N THR A 335 -4.48 -41.77 1.37
CA THR A 335 -3.25 -42.33 1.96
C THR A 335 -2.33 -42.88 0.87
N GLU A 336 -2.96 -43.40 -0.18
CA GLU A 336 -2.38 -43.89 -1.41
C GLU A 336 -1.91 -42.73 -2.30
N LYS A 337 -0.85 -42.97 -3.07
CA LYS A 337 -0.45 -42.13 -4.20
C LYS A 337 -0.64 -42.92 -5.49
N LEU A 338 -1.18 -42.29 -6.53
CA LEU A 338 -1.26 -42.91 -7.86
C LEU A 338 0.07 -42.77 -8.60
N ALA A 339 0.18 -43.47 -9.74
CA ALA A 339 1.38 -43.47 -10.55
C ALA A 339 1.55 -42.13 -11.28
N GLU A 340 0.50 -41.65 -11.94
CA GLU A 340 0.49 -40.36 -12.62
C GLU A 340 -0.39 -39.34 -11.88
N PRO A 341 0.00 -38.04 -11.81
CA PRO A 341 -0.75 -37.02 -11.08
C PRO A 341 -2.15 -36.73 -11.65
N THR A 342 -2.35 -37.11 -12.90
CA THR A 342 -3.62 -36.99 -13.64
C THR A 342 -4.57 -38.15 -13.41
N ASP A 343 -4.13 -39.24 -12.78
CA ASP A 343 -4.98 -40.40 -12.52
C ASP A 343 -6.14 -40.02 -11.58
N GLU A 344 -7.27 -40.71 -11.73
CA GLU A 344 -8.44 -40.53 -10.88
C GLU A 344 -8.53 -41.63 -9.82
N HIS A 345 -8.60 -41.22 -8.55
CA HIS A 345 -8.96 -42.13 -7.46
C HIS A 345 -10.41 -42.58 -7.62
N THR A 346 -10.63 -43.89 -7.59
CA THR A 346 -11.97 -44.49 -7.64
C THR A 346 -12.76 -44.31 -6.35
N ASN A 347 -12.06 -44.12 -5.23
CA ASN A 347 -12.62 -44.02 -3.89
C ASN A 347 -12.70 -42.56 -3.41
N ALA A 348 -13.64 -42.26 -2.50
CA ALA A 348 -13.69 -40.95 -1.85
C ALA A 348 -12.42 -40.69 -0.99
N PRO A 349 -12.00 -39.42 -0.79
CA PRO A 349 -10.86 -39.06 0.06
C PRO A 349 -10.94 -39.71 1.46
N ASN A 350 -9.97 -40.58 1.77
CA ASN A 350 -9.92 -41.36 3.00
C ASN A 350 -9.06 -40.74 4.12
N LYS A 351 -8.27 -39.70 3.80
CA LYS A 351 -7.31 -39.08 4.72
C LYS A 351 -7.61 -37.61 4.96
N LYS A 352 -7.54 -37.20 6.23
CA LYS A 352 -7.65 -35.81 6.70
C LYS A 352 -6.39 -35.44 7.49
N VAL A 353 -5.85 -34.26 7.23
CA VAL A 353 -4.71 -33.69 7.97
C VAL A 353 -5.03 -32.25 8.34
N ILE A 354 -4.68 -31.88 9.57
CA ILE A 354 -4.82 -30.51 10.08
C ILE A 354 -3.45 -29.99 10.51
N THR A 355 -3.04 -28.88 9.91
CA THR A 355 -1.89 -28.08 10.34
C THR A 355 -2.35 -26.69 10.71
N LYS A 356 -1.47 -25.92 11.35
CA LYS A 356 -1.72 -24.54 11.73
C LYS A 356 -0.44 -23.73 11.58
N VAL A 357 -0.54 -22.55 10.99
CA VAL A 357 0.50 -21.52 11.09
C VAL A 357 0.01 -20.44 12.05
N SER A 358 0.85 -19.97 12.97
CA SER A 358 0.47 -18.89 13.89
C SER A 358 1.64 -18.02 14.34
N GLY A 359 1.34 -16.80 14.76
CA GLY A 359 2.34 -15.83 15.20
C GLY A 359 1.72 -14.55 15.75
N VAL A 360 2.56 -13.55 15.95
CA VAL A 360 2.22 -12.22 16.44
C VAL A 360 2.61 -11.15 15.43
N SER A 361 2.04 -9.95 15.56
CA SER A 361 2.34 -8.77 14.75
C SER A 361 2.38 -9.04 13.23
N PRO A 362 1.27 -9.53 12.63
CA PRO A 362 1.22 -9.94 11.23
C PRO A 362 1.58 -8.81 10.26
N GLY A 363 1.14 -7.56 10.53
CA GLY A 363 1.27 -6.46 9.57
C GLY A 363 2.71 -6.16 9.15
N TYR A 364 3.59 -5.88 10.13
CA TYR A 364 4.90 -5.29 9.85
C TYR A 364 6.08 -6.08 10.43
N ASP A 365 6.03 -6.49 11.71
CA ASP A 365 7.14 -7.21 12.34
C ASP A 365 7.34 -8.61 11.73
N MET A 366 6.28 -9.44 11.71
CA MET A 366 6.31 -10.76 11.07
C MET A 366 6.63 -10.67 9.57
N THR A 367 6.00 -9.73 8.87
CA THR A 367 6.26 -9.44 7.45
C THR A 367 7.74 -9.12 7.20
N SER A 368 8.36 -8.27 8.02
CA SER A 368 9.76 -7.91 7.86
C SER A 368 10.73 -9.06 8.13
N ILE A 369 10.46 -9.87 9.17
CA ILE A 369 11.25 -11.08 9.47
C ILE A 369 11.14 -12.09 8.31
N ALA A 370 9.94 -12.35 7.81
CA ALA A 370 9.72 -13.26 6.69
C ALA A 370 10.41 -12.79 5.41
N LEU A 371 10.39 -11.49 5.13
CA LEU A 371 11.03 -10.88 3.96
C LEU A 371 12.56 -11.03 4.02
N ILE A 372 13.16 -10.72 5.16
CA ILE A 372 14.62 -10.83 5.35
C ILE A 372 15.05 -12.30 5.31
N LEU A 373 14.34 -13.20 6.00
CA LEU A 373 14.65 -14.62 5.95
C LEU A 373 14.50 -15.20 4.53
N SER A 374 13.52 -14.74 3.74
CA SER A 374 13.40 -15.11 2.32
C SER A 374 14.63 -14.67 1.51
N ALA A 375 15.14 -13.46 1.73
CA ALA A 375 16.36 -12.99 1.10
C ALA A 375 17.61 -13.80 1.52
N ILE A 376 17.73 -14.10 2.82
CA ILE A 376 18.81 -14.93 3.37
C ILE A 376 18.76 -16.35 2.79
N THR A 377 17.58 -16.94 2.65
CA THR A 377 17.40 -18.26 2.02
C THR A 377 17.88 -18.26 0.57
N ILE A 378 17.60 -17.21 -0.21
CA ILE A 378 18.15 -17.08 -1.58
C ILE A 378 19.68 -17.03 -1.55
N LEU A 379 20.29 -16.26 -0.64
CA LEU A 379 21.75 -16.12 -0.57
C LEU A 379 22.49 -17.37 -0.04
N LYS A 380 21.82 -18.24 0.73
CA LYS A 380 22.45 -19.37 1.44
C LYS A 380 22.05 -20.75 0.91
N GLU A 381 20.91 -20.87 0.22
CA GLU A 381 20.32 -22.14 -0.21
C GLU A 381 19.84 -22.10 -1.67
N ALA A 382 20.49 -21.29 -2.52
CA ALA A 382 20.19 -21.17 -3.95
C ALA A 382 20.22 -22.51 -4.72
N ASP A 383 20.96 -23.50 -4.21
CA ASP A 383 21.05 -24.88 -4.69
C ASP A 383 19.77 -25.71 -4.46
N LYS A 384 18.95 -25.31 -3.49
CA LYS A 384 17.66 -25.96 -3.14
C LYS A 384 16.46 -25.22 -3.73
N ILE A 385 16.66 -23.99 -4.20
CA ILE A 385 15.66 -23.23 -4.93
C ILE A 385 15.60 -23.77 -6.37
N PRO A 386 14.40 -24.00 -6.94
CA PRO A 386 14.28 -24.54 -8.28
C PRO A 386 14.58 -23.54 -9.40
N ASP A 387 15.08 -24.09 -10.51
CA ASP A 387 15.48 -23.38 -11.74
C ASP A 387 16.74 -22.54 -11.55
N ASN A 388 17.35 -22.07 -12.63
CA ASN A 388 18.46 -21.13 -12.56
C ASN A 388 17.91 -19.69 -12.53
N GLY A 389 17.18 -19.32 -11.47
CA GLY A 389 16.42 -18.07 -11.44
C GLY A 389 14.97 -18.20 -11.94
N GLY A 390 14.28 -17.08 -12.07
CA GLY A 390 12.88 -16.98 -12.48
C GLY A 390 12.03 -16.07 -11.56
N VAL A 391 10.75 -15.92 -11.91
CA VAL A 391 9.77 -15.16 -11.12
C VAL A 391 8.85 -16.14 -10.40
N LEU A 392 9.18 -16.42 -9.14
CA LEU A 392 8.60 -17.48 -8.34
C LEU A 392 7.65 -16.95 -7.26
N THR A 393 6.79 -17.82 -6.74
CA THR A 393 6.08 -17.62 -5.47
C THR A 393 6.92 -18.13 -4.30
N PRO A 394 6.62 -17.73 -3.05
CA PRO A 394 7.33 -18.27 -1.89
C PRO A 394 7.22 -19.80 -1.77
N GLY A 395 6.06 -20.39 -2.05
CA GLY A 395 5.84 -21.84 -2.07
C GLY A 395 6.62 -22.56 -3.16
N ALA A 396 6.75 -21.96 -4.34
CA ALA A 396 7.57 -22.51 -5.43
C ALA A 396 9.07 -22.41 -5.12
N ALA A 397 9.53 -21.26 -4.63
CA ALA A 397 10.94 -20.99 -4.36
C ALA A 397 11.46 -21.75 -3.13
N PHE A 398 10.74 -21.68 -2.02
CA PHE A 398 11.25 -22.06 -0.70
C PHE A 398 10.73 -23.40 -0.18
N GLY A 399 9.83 -24.06 -0.91
CA GLY A 399 9.20 -25.32 -0.48
C GLY A 399 10.13 -26.52 -0.27
N LYS A 400 11.42 -26.41 -0.60
CA LYS A 400 12.49 -27.40 -0.37
C LYS A 400 13.72 -26.83 0.38
N THR A 401 13.59 -25.63 0.96
CA THR A 401 14.65 -24.91 1.70
C THR A 401 14.39 -24.92 3.21
N SER A 402 15.33 -24.43 4.04
CA SER A 402 15.14 -24.34 5.49
C SER A 402 14.26 -23.18 5.98
N LEU A 403 13.60 -22.44 5.08
CA LEU A 403 12.85 -21.22 5.45
C LEU A 403 11.75 -21.49 6.49
N ILE A 404 11.05 -22.62 6.41
CA ILE A 404 10.02 -22.99 7.39
C ILE A 404 10.64 -23.20 8.78
N GLU A 405 11.81 -23.84 8.86
CA GLU A 405 12.57 -24.02 10.09
C GLU A 405 13.07 -22.67 10.65
N GLN A 406 13.54 -21.75 9.81
CA GLN A 406 13.95 -20.42 10.29
C GLN A 406 12.76 -19.57 10.76
N LEU A 407 11.61 -19.62 10.07
CA LEU A 407 10.38 -18.95 10.50
C LEU A 407 9.91 -19.48 11.87
N ASN A 408 9.98 -20.79 12.11
CA ASN A 408 9.67 -21.40 13.41
C ASN A 408 10.55 -20.86 14.55
N LYS A 409 11.87 -20.72 14.33
CA LYS A 409 12.78 -20.11 15.32
C LYS A 409 12.42 -18.66 15.65
N HIS A 410 11.86 -17.93 14.68
CA HIS A 410 11.47 -16.53 14.80
C HIS A 410 9.97 -16.35 15.16
N ASN A 411 9.42 -17.26 15.94
CA ASN A 411 8.05 -17.22 16.49
C ASN A 411 6.90 -17.27 15.45
N ILE A 412 7.18 -17.67 14.21
CA ILE A 412 6.18 -17.91 13.16
C ILE A 412 6.01 -19.43 13.06
N LYS A 413 5.14 -19.97 13.92
CA LYS A 413 5.06 -21.41 14.22
C LYS A 413 4.25 -22.18 13.19
N PHE A 414 4.86 -23.20 12.58
CA PHE A 414 4.22 -24.18 11.70
C PHE A 414 3.99 -25.48 12.49
N GLU A 415 2.75 -25.71 12.91
CA GLU A 415 2.36 -26.81 13.80
C GLU A 415 1.57 -27.88 13.04
N TYR A 416 1.86 -29.15 13.30
CA TYR A 416 1.07 -30.29 12.85
C TYR A 416 0.28 -30.85 14.04
N ARG A 417 -1.05 -30.99 13.90
CA ARG A 417 -1.88 -31.67 14.89
C ARG A 417 -2.29 -33.03 14.34
N ILE A 418 -1.78 -34.10 14.96
CA ILE A 418 -2.38 -35.42 14.83
C ILE A 418 -3.78 -35.31 15.45
N SER A 419 -4.83 -35.38 14.62
CA SER A 419 -6.20 -35.48 15.15
C SER A 419 -6.34 -36.84 15.82
N ALA A 420 -6.49 -36.86 17.15
CA ALA A 420 -6.91 -38.05 17.86
C ALA A 420 -8.21 -38.57 17.22
N LEU A 421 -8.32 -39.89 17.07
CA LEU A 421 -9.49 -40.53 16.48
C LEU A 421 -10.77 -40.05 17.20
N PRO A 422 -11.88 -39.76 16.49
CA PRO A 422 -13.13 -39.27 17.12
C PRO A 422 -13.69 -40.17 18.23
N HIS A 423 -13.22 -41.42 18.28
CA HIS A 423 -13.57 -42.38 19.33
C HIS A 423 -12.96 -42.05 20.71
N LEU A 424 -11.83 -41.35 20.75
CA LEU A 424 -11.12 -40.99 21.99
C LEU A 424 -11.72 -39.75 22.67
N GLU A 425 -12.26 -38.78 21.92
CA GLU A 425 -12.96 -37.62 22.52
C GLU A 425 -14.22 -38.04 23.30
N LYS A 426 -14.94 -39.08 22.83
CA LYS A 426 -16.06 -39.67 23.57
C LYS A 426 -15.62 -40.31 24.88
N ILE A 427 -14.48 -40.99 24.90
CA ILE A 427 -13.90 -41.56 26.13
C ILE A 427 -13.45 -40.43 27.07
N PHE A 428 -12.79 -39.40 26.53
CA PHE A 428 -12.33 -38.24 27.30
C PHE A 428 -13.48 -37.44 27.94
N LEU A 429 -14.68 -37.46 27.38
CA LEU A 429 -15.87 -36.86 28.01
C LEU A 429 -16.47 -37.71 29.15
N LEU A 430 -16.23 -39.02 29.17
CA LEU A 430 -16.83 -39.97 30.13
C LEU A 430 -15.97 -40.26 31.38
N ILE A 431 -14.70 -39.83 31.39
CA ILE A 431 -13.75 -40.09 32.48
C ILE A 431 -13.66 -38.92 33.49
N SER A 432 -13.33 -39.24 34.74
CA SER A 432 -13.24 -38.27 35.86
C SER A 432 -12.12 -37.24 35.68
N GLN A 433 -12.10 -36.17 36.48
CA GLN A 433 -11.05 -35.15 36.36
C GLN A 433 -9.65 -35.71 36.66
N GLU A 434 -9.52 -36.65 37.59
CA GLU A 434 -8.26 -37.33 37.90
C GLU A 434 -7.82 -38.23 36.73
N GLN A 435 -8.74 -39.01 36.17
CA GLN A 435 -8.47 -39.84 34.98
C GLN A 435 -8.08 -39.00 33.75
N LYS A 436 -8.57 -37.76 33.62
CA LYS A 436 -8.14 -36.82 32.56
C LYS A 436 -6.68 -36.35 32.73
N ILE A 437 -6.23 -36.20 33.97
CA ILE A 437 -4.83 -35.84 34.30
C ILE A 437 -3.93 -37.05 34.05
N GLU A 438 -4.36 -38.25 34.44
CA GLU A 438 -3.64 -39.50 34.23
C GLU A 438 -3.52 -39.85 32.73
N PHE A 439 -4.62 -39.72 31.97
CA PHE A 439 -4.63 -39.89 30.51
C PHE A 439 -3.71 -38.90 29.77
N LYS A 440 -3.64 -37.64 30.25
CA LYS A 440 -2.65 -36.66 29.74
C LYS A 440 -1.22 -37.09 30.02
N LYS A 441 -0.90 -37.49 31.26
CA LYS A 441 0.43 -38.00 31.63
C LYS A 441 0.82 -39.23 30.80
N SER A 442 -0.11 -40.16 30.57
CA SER A 442 0.14 -41.35 29.73
C SER A 442 0.48 -40.97 28.29
N ILE A 443 -0.17 -39.96 27.71
CA ILE A 443 0.14 -39.46 26.36
C ILE A 443 1.49 -38.76 26.30
N GLU A 444 1.84 -37.93 27.29
CA GLU A 444 3.15 -37.27 27.36
C GLU A 444 4.29 -38.29 27.49
N VAL A 445 4.12 -39.33 28.31
CA VAL A 445 5.09 -40.45 28.43
C VAL A 445 5.21 -41.26 27.13
N PHE A 446 4.10 -41.47 26.40
CA PHE A 446 4.12 -42.15 25.11
C PHE A 446 4.81 -41.32 24.00
N ILE A 447 4.77 -39.99 24.11
CA ILE A 447 5.45 -39.08 23.17
C ILE A 447 6.96 -38.97 23.47
N MET A 448 7.39 -39.03 24.73
CA MET A 448 8.81 -38.87 25.09
C MET A 448 9.68 -40.11 24.84
N ASN A 449 9.13 -41.33 24.81
CA ASN A 449 9.89 -42.57 24.66
C ASN A 449 9.75 -43.24 23.27
N GLY A 450 9.37 -42.48 22.24
CA GLY A 450 8.96 -42.97 20.92
C GLY A 450 10.06 -43.31 19.89
N ILE A 451 11.33 -43.49 20.28
CA ILE A 451 12.39 -44.04 19.38
C ILE A 451 13.29 -45.01 20.15
N SER A 452 12.92 -46.30 20.21
CA SER A 452 13.85 -47.46 20.19
C SER A 452 13.08 -48.78 20.19
N SER A 453 13.79 -49.87 19.87
CA SER A 453 13.29 -51.24 19.68
C SER A 453 13.39 -52.14 20.92
N GLN A 454 12.45 -53.08 21.03
CA GLN A 454 12.52 -54.38 21.72
C GLN A 454 12.48 -54.47 23.28
N CYS A 455 11.97 -55.61 23.72
CA CYS A 455 11.66 -56.10 25.07
C CYS A 455 12.74 -55.96 26.16
N ALA A 456 12.33 -55.77 27.44
CA ALA A 456 12.26 -56.85 28.46
C ALA A 456 11.95 -56.39 29.92
N LYS A 457 11.05 -57.14 30.58
CA LYS A 457 11.05 -57.60 32.00
C LYS A 457 11.57 -56.73 33.18
N LEU A 458 10.72 -56.67 34.23
CA LEU A 458 11.05 -56.49 35.69
C LEU A 458 11.53 -55.08 36.11
N LYS A 459 11.40 -54.59 37.35
CA LYS A 459 10.78 -55.07 38.63
C LYS A 459 10.42 -53.84 39.50
N MET A 460 9.58 -54.01 40.53
CA MET A 460 9.34 -52.97 41.55
C MET A 460 10.54 -52.86 42.53
N TYR A 461 10.75 -51.70 43.15
CA TYR A 461 10.66 -51.52 44.62
C TYR A 461 10.63 -50.03 44.99
N ASP A 462 10.01 -49.72 46.12
CA ASP A 462 9.90 -48.40 46.74
C ASP A 462 10.71 -48.38 48.05
N GLY A 463 11.14 -47.22 48.54
CA GLY A 463 12.06 -47.11 49.68
C GLY A 463 12.42 -45.69 50.13
N GLU A 464 11.62 -45.17 51.05
CA GLU A 464 11.99 -44.34 52.23
C GLU A 464 12.95 -43.13 52.03
N ASP A 465 12.47 -41.90 52.28
CA ASP A 465 12.53 -41.33 53.64
C ASP A 465 11.73 -40.01 53.81
N ASP A 466 11.36 -39.71 55.06
CA ASP A 466 10.31 -38.74 55.44
C ASP A 466 10.86 -37.44 56.06
N LYS A 467 10.44 -36.23 55.60
CA LYS A 467 10.06 -35.04 56.42
C LYS A 467 9.85 -33.70 55.66
N PRO A 468 9.02 -32.76 56.20
CA PRO A 468 8.64 -31.51 55.54
C PRO A 468 9.33 -30.23 56.08
N ILE A 469 9.34 -29.14 55.29
CA ILE A 469 9.69 -27.77 55.76
C ILE A 469 8.70 -26.72 55.19
N MET A 470 8.31 -25.76 56.04
CA MET A 470 7.37 -24.66 55.74
C MET A 470 8.06 -23.39 55.20
N ILE A 471 7.30 -22.54 54.48
CA ILE A 471 7.69 -21.16 54.14
C ILE A 471 6.61 -20.16 54.58
N LYS A 472 7.04 -19.05 55.21
CA LYS A 472 6.18 -17.99 55.78
C LYS A 472 5.77 -16.92 54.75
N LYS A 473 4.63 -16.27 54.98
CA LYS A 473 4.26 -14.96 54.40
C LYS A 473 4.92 -13.79 55.16
N PRO A 474 5.07 -12.63 54.50
CA PRO A 474 4.72 -11.34 55.11
C PRO A 474 3.61 -10.57 54.36
N LEU A 475 3.13 -9.49 54.99
CA LEU A 475 2.05 -8.57 54.56
C LEU A 475 2.63 -7.16 54.26
N PRO A 476 1.84 -6.18 53.73
CA PRO A 476 2.35 -5.02 53.00
C PRO A 476 2.49 -3.72 53.82
N LEU A 477 2.98 -2.66 53.16
CA LEU A 477 2.96 -1.28 53.66
C LEU A 477 2.64 -0.27 52.53
N ARG A 478 2.36 0.98 52.93
CA ARG A 478 1.48 1.95 52.25
C ARG A 478 2.17 3.31 52.07
N ALA A 479 1.90 3.96 50.94
CA ALA A 479 1.96 5.41 50.60
C ALA A 479 3.10 6.33 51.13
N LEU A 480 3.67 7.11 50.21
CA LEU A 480 4.22 8.47 50.33
C LEU A 480 4.43 8.97 48.87
N TRP A 481 4.21 10.20 48.45
CA TRP A 481 3.66 11.43 49.08
C TRP A 481 2.64 12.09 48.10
N SER A 482 2.33 13.39 48.29
CA SER A 482 1.48 14.26 47.44
C SER A 482 2.28 15.46 46.92
N ASP A 483 1.74 16.20 45.95
CA ASP A 483 1.83 17.67 45.86
C ASP A 483 0.65 18.21 45.05
N ASP A 484 0.06 19.31 45.52
CA ASP A 484 -1.21 19.87 45.05
C ASP A 484 -1.02 21.01 44.03
N ILE A 485 -2.11 21.39 43.35
CA ILE A 485 -2.57 22.79 43.18
C ILE A 485 -4.01 22.74 42.65
N GLU A 486 -4.93 23.38 43.39
CA GLU A 486 -6.30 23.65 42.97
C GLU A 486 -6.40 25.04 42.32
N GLU A 487 -7.41 25.25 41.47
CA GLU A 487 -8.16 26.52 41.51
C GLU A 487 -9.62 26.24 41.13
N SER A 488 -10.56 26.81 41.89
CA SER A 488 -11.95 26.35 41.98
C SER A 488 -12.98 27.46 41.76
N ASP A 489 -14.14 27.03 41.27
CA ASP A 489 -15.50 27.55 41.49
C ASP A 489 -15.82 29.04 41.32
N LEU A 490 -16.72 29.31 40.35
CA LEU A 490 -17.89 30.19 40.55
C LEU A 490 -19.05 29.65 39.70
N ASP A 491 -20.21 29.41 40.32
CA ASP A 491 -21.37 28.76 39.70
C ASP A 491 -22.70 29.52 39.97
N VAL A 492 -23.73 29.16 39.18
CA VAL A 492 -25.20 29.30 39.38
C VAL A 492 -25.88 30.61 38.87
N PRO A 493 -27.09 30.62 38.23
CA PRO A 493 -27.71 29.66 37.29
C PRO A 493 -28.38 30.28 36.01
N GLY A 494 -28.63 29.45 34.99
CA GLY A 494 -29.94 29.36 34.30
C GLY A 494 -30.40 30.37 33.22
N THR A 495 -30.15 30.09 31.94
CA THR A 495 -31.16 29.90 30.85
C THR A 495 -30.47 29.67 29.49
N PRO A 496 -31.08 28.93 28.54
CA PRO A 496 -30.34 28.39 27.39
C PRO A 496 -30.12 29.42 26.28
N ARG A 497 -28.85 29.77 26.03
CA ARG A 497 -28.40 30.50 24.84
C ARG A 497 -27.13 29.87 24.25
N THR A 498 -27.27 29.23 23.10
CA THR A 498 -26.25 29.32 22.05
C THR A 498 -26.14 30.81 21.64
N PRO A 499 -24.99 31.38 21.18
CA PRO A 499 -23.86 30.71 20.49
C PRO A 499 -22.43 31.31 20.76
N ARG A 500 -21.37 30.78 20.09
CA ARG A 500 -20.01 31.38 19.78
C ARG A 500 -19.20 31.96 20.98
N THR A 501 -17.87 31.81 21.10
CA THR A 501 -16.75 32.31 20.27
C THR A 501 -15.43 31.69 20.80
N SER A 502 -14.52 31.17 19.96
CA SER A 502 -13.28 31.80 19.45
C SER A 502 -12.01 31.67 20.32
N THR A 503 -10.86 31.59 19.62
CA THR A 503 -9.52 32.05 20.03
C THR A 503 -8.87 31.51 21.31
N THR A 504 -7.93 30.58 21.14
CA THR A 504 -6.52 30.69 21.60
C THR A 504 -5.67 29.57 20.98
N GLY A 505 -4.35 29.74 20.86
CA GLY A 505 -3.45 28.67 20.38
C GLY A 505 -3.03 28.72 18.90
N HIS A 506 -2.90 29.91 18.30
CA HIS A 506 -2.29 30.08 16.97
C HIS A 506 -0.75 30.04 17.03
N GLU A 507 -0.17 29.06 17.72
CA GLU A 507 1.27 28.81 17.78
C GLU A 507 1.57 27.34 17.45
N LYS A 508 2.59 27.11 16.61
CA LYS A 508 2.95 25.79 16.04
C LYS A 508 1.95 25.16 15.08
N CYS A 509 1.19 25.97 14.34
CA CYS A 509 0.73 25.53 13.01
C CYS A 509 1.87 25.70 11.99
N MET A 510 2.93 24.90 12.13
CA MET A 510 3.85 24.69 11.01
C MET A 510 3.04 23.96 9.94
N PHE A 511 2.61 24.70 8.91
CA PHE A 511 2.23 24.10 7.65
C PHE A 511 3.47 23.41 7.10
N HIS A 512 3.60 22.11 7.40
CA HIS A 512 4.64 21.28 6.82
C HIS A 512 4.45 21.25 5.30
N HIS A 513 5.30 22.01 4.64
CA HIS A 513 5.48 22.08 3.20
C HIS A 513 6.24 20.82 2.72
N ASP A 514 5.80 19.64 3.18
CA ASP A 514 6.55 18.38 3.16
C ASP A 514 5.70 17.22 2.64
N LEU A 515 5.15 17.39 1.43
CA LEU A 515 4.86 16.27 0.54
C LEU A 515 4.83 16.71 -0.92
N GLU A 516 5.69 17.67 -1.28
CA GLU A 516 6.05 17.84 -2.68
C GLU A 516 6.81 16.58 -3.13
N LEU A 517 6.12 15.82 -3.98
CA LEU A 517 6.75 14.90 -4.88
C LEU A 517 7.81 15.68 -5.66
N ASP A 518 9.07 15.31 -5.53
CA ASP A 518 10.06 15.59 -6.58
C ASP A 518 9.73 14.66 -7.78
N HIS A 519 8.56 14.88 -8.38
CA HIS A 519 8.52 15.10 -9.80
C HIS A 519 9.08 16.50 -10.00
N ARG A 520 10.35 16.61 -10.39
CA ARG A 520 10.59 17.57 -11.46
C ARG A 520 9.61 17.21 -12.57
N PRO A 521 8.70 18.11 -12.98
CA PRO A 521 7.98 17.90 -14.22
C PRO A 521 9.02 17.60 -15.29
N LEU A 522 8.73 16.69 -16.23
CA LEU A 522 9.50 16.64 -17.46
C LEU A 522 9.61 18.09 -17.98
N THR A 523 10.80 18.54 -18.37
CA THR A 523 10.91 19.88 -18.95
C THR A 523 9.97 19.97 -20.15
N ARG A 524 9.42 21.15 -20.48
CA ARG A 524 8.45 21.27 -21.58
C ARG A 524 9.02 20.72 -22.89
N GLU A 525 10.34 20.86 -23.05
CA GLU A 525 11.16 20.31 -24.12
C GLU A 525 11.18 18.78 -24.12
N ALA A 526 11.29 18.13 -22.95
CA ALA A 526 11.27 16.67 -22.81
C ALA A 526 9.88 16.06 -23.07
N MET A 527 8.79 16.81 -22.84
CA MET A 527 7.43 16.38 -23.22
C MET A 527 7.16 16.44 -24.73
N LEU A 528 7.91 17.26 -25.47
CA LEU A 528 7.65 17.57 -26.88
C LEU A 528 7.55 16.33 -27.80
N PRO A 529 8.42 15.31 -27.71
CA PRO A 529 8.35 14.14 -28.60
C PRO A 529 7.07 13.31 -28.39
N GLU A 530 6.66 13.10 -27.14
CA GLU A 530 5.47 12.31 -26.80
C GLU A 530 4.17 13.05 -27.15
N MET A 531 4.11 14.35 -26.87
CA MET A 531 2.98 15.19 -27.30
C MET A 531 2.89 15.25 -28.83
N SER A 532 4.02 15.37 -29.53
CA SER A 532 4.04 15.33 -31.00
C SER A 532 3.54 13.98 -31.53
N ARG A 533 3.96 12.86 -30.94
CA ARG A 533 3.44 11.53 -31.30
C ARG A 533 1.92 11.45 -31.10
N SER A 534 1.41 12.01 -30.00
CA SER A 534 -0.02 12.05 -29.67
C SER A 534 -0.83 12.87 -30.68
N TYR A 535 -0.32 14.02 -31.12
CA TYR A 535 -0.96 14.80 -32.18
C TYR A 535 -0.91 14.10 -33.55
N LYS A 536 0.17 13.38 -33.88
CA LYS A 536 0.22 12.57 -35.12
C LYS A 536 -0.82 11.44 -35.10
N LEU A 537 -1.00 10.79 -33.94
CA LEU A 537 -2.06 9.79 -33.76
C LEU A 537 -3.46 10.39 -33.88
N LEU A 538 -3.68 11.61 -33.39
CA LEU A 538 -4.95 12.32 -33.52
C LEU A 538 -5.26 12.66 -34.99
N LEU A 539 -4.28 13.11 -35.79
CA LEU A 539 -4.46 13.35 -37.23
C LEU A 539 -4.87 12.05 -37.96
N ASN A 540 -4.16 10.94 -37.72
CA ASN A 540 -4.54 9.62 -38.25
C ASN A 540 -5.97 9.21 -37.86
N SER A 541 -6.36 9.48 -36.61
CA SER A 541 -7.68 9.13 -36.08
C SER A 541 -8.83 9.97 -36.68
N LEU A 542 -8.52 11.14 -37.23
CA LEU A 542 -9.44 11.99 -37.99
C LEU A 542 -9.55 11.59 -39.47
N GLY A 543 -8.77 10.60 -39.94
CA GLY A 543 -8.72 10.20 -41.36
C GLY A 543 -7.87 11.12 -42.24
N GLU A 544 -7.08 12.01 -41.64
CA GLU A 544 -6.12 12.87 -42.34
C GLU A 544 -4.80 12.12 -42.61
N ASP A 545 -4.19 12.37 -43.78
CA ASP A 545 -2.83 11.93 -44.10
C ASP A 545 -1.79 12.85 -43.44
N PRO A 546 -1.02 12.41 -42.41
CA PRO A 546 -0.04 13.26 -41.76
C PRO A 546 1.19 13.58 -42.63
N GLU A 547 1.43 12.83 -43.71
CA GLU A 547 2.57 13.02 -44.60
C GLU A 547 2.32 14.10 -45.67
N ARG A 548 1.08 14.59 -45.80
CA ARG A 548 0.77 15.70 -46.73
C ARG A 548 1.52 16.97 -46.31
N PRO A 549 1.97 17.82 -47.26
CA PRO A 549 2.88 18.96 -46.98
C PRO A 549 2.42 19.91 -45.86
N GLY A 550 1.11 20.13 -45.72
CA GLY A 550 0.55 20.97 -44.65
C GLY A 550 0.66 20.36 -43.25
N LEU A 551 0.66 19.03 -43.12
CA LEU A 551 0.60 18.31 -41.84
C LEU A 551 1.93 17.76 -41.33
N LEU A 552 2.96 17.64 -42.17
CA LEU A 552 4.30 17.11 -41.79
C LEU A 552 4.83 17.67 -40.45
N LYS A 553 4.72 18.98 -40.22
CA LYS A 553 5.14 19.65 -38.98
C LYS A 553 3.98 20.00 -38.02
N THR A 554 2.74 19.66 -38.34
CA THR A 554 1.58 19.93 -37.47
C THR A 554 1.67 19.26 -36.11
N PRO A 555 2.12 17.98 -35.98
CA PRO A 555 2.22 17.36 -34.67
C PRO A 555 3.14 18.12 -33.69
N GLU A 556 4.31 18.55 -34.17
CA GLU A 556 5.27 19.34 -33.38
C GLU A 556 4.74 20.75 -33.07
N ARG A 557 4.15 21.43 -34.07
CA ARG A 557 3.55 22.76 -33.89
C ARG A 557 2.39 22.74 -32.89
N ALA A 558 1.53 21.71 -32.95
CA ALA A 558 0.40 21.54 -32.04
C ALA A 558 0.87 21.24 -30.61
N ALA A 559 1.89 20.39 -30.45
CA ALA A 559 2.53 20.14 -29.16
C ALA A 559 3.12 21.43 -28.55
N LYS A 560 3.91 22.19 -29.32
CA LYS A 560 4.46 23.49 -28.90
C LYS A 560 3.36 24.51 -28.55
N ALA A 561 2.29 24.57 -29.33
CA ALA A 561 1.15 25.44 -29.04
C ALA A 561 0.45 25.07 -27.73
N MET A 562 0.15 23.78 -27.51
CA MET A 562 -0.46 23.32 -26.25
C MET A 562 0.45 23.57 -25.04
N LEU A 563 1.76 23.36 -25.19
CA LEU A 563 2.74 23.71 -24.17
C LEU A 563 2.75 25.21 -23.88
N PHE A 564 2.63 26.09 -24.89
CA PHE A 564 2.51 27.53 -24.68
C PHE A 564 1.19 27.92 -23.99
N PHE A 565 0.07 27.33 -24.40
CA PHE A 565 -1.25 27.59 -23.78
C PHE A 565 -1.34 27.13 -22.33
N THR A 566 -0.45 26.24 -21.89
CA THR A 566 -0.37 25.71 -20.53
C THR A 566 0.91 26.10 -19.78
N LYS A 567 1.66 27.11 -20.26
CA LYS A 567 2.93 27.57 -19.64
C LYS A 567 2.77 28.13 -18.22
N GLY A 568 1.57 28.56 -17.85
CA GLY A 568 1.27 29.17 -16.56
C GLY A 568 1.35 28.20 -15.39
N TYR A 569 1.44 26.89 -15.62
CA TYR A 569 1.76 25.90 -14.58
C TYR A 569 3.20 26.04 -14.06
N ASP A 570 4.12 26.56 -14.87
CA ASP A 570 5.55 26.67 -14.53
C ASP A 570 5.91 28.05 -13.97
N GLN A 571 4.91 28.90 -13.71
CA GLN A 571 5.08 30.26 -13.20
C GLN A 571 4.56 30.34 -11.75
N THR A 572 5.43 30.76 -10.84
CA THR A 572 5.05 31.12 -9.47
C THR A 572 4.51 32.54 -9.42
N LEU A 573 3.89 32.93 -8.30
CA LEU A 573 3.46 34.32 -8.11
C LEU A 573 4.69 35.19 -7.81
N GLU A 574 5.61 34.64 -7.03
CA GLU A 574 6.84 35.24 -6.52
C GLU A 574 7.75 35.70 -7.65
N ASP A 575 8.06 34.83 -8.62
CA ASP A 575 8.87 35.15 -9.82
C ASP A 575 8.25 36.26 -10.67
N VAL A 576 6.91 36.32 -10.71
CA VAL A 576 6.17 37.31 -11.48
C VAL A 576 6.17 38.66 -10.75
N LEU A 577 6.03 38.65 -9.42
CA LEU A 577 6.03 39.85 -8.58
C LEU A 577 7.38 40.56 -8.60
N ASN A 578 8.51 39.84 -8.51
CA ASN A 578 9.89 40.36 -8.67
C ASN A 578 10.03 41.78 -8.07
N ASP A 579 9.77 41.89 -6.77
CA ASP A 579 9.87 43.11 -5.93
C ASP A 579 9.17 44.37 -6.44
N ALA A 580 8.23 44.25 -7.38
CA ALA A 580 7.46 45.37 -7.93
C ALA A 580 6.24 45.73 -7.07
N ILE A 581 6.46 45.81 -5.75
CA ILE A 581 5.52 46.29 -4.74
C ILE A 581 6.13 47.59 -4.20
N PHE A 582 5.37 48.68 -4.29
CA PHE A 582 5.83 50.01 -3.91
C PHE A 582 5.10 50.44 -2.64
N ASP A 583 5.85 50.90 -1.63
CA ASP A 583 5.29 51.52 -0.43
C ASP A 583 4.86 52.96 -0.75
N GLU A 584 3.73 53.11 -1.45
CA GLU A 584 3.07 54.39 -1.69
C GLU A 584 1.90 54.55 -0.70
N ASP A 585 1.79 55.71 -0.04
CA ASP A 585 0.74 56.01 0.96
C ASP A 585 -0.59 56.33 0.25
N HIS A 586 -1.13 55.33 -0.44
CA HIS A 586 -2.37 55.37 -1.20
C HIS A 586 -3.34 54.31 -0.65
N ASP A 587 -4.59 54.72 -0.43
CA ASP A 587 -5.66 53.92 0.17
C ASP A 587 -6.97 53.92 -0.67
N GLU A 588 -6.98 54.64 -1.80
CA GLU A 588 -8.11 54.70 -2.74
C GLU A 588 -8.12 53.52 -3.75
N MET A 589 -9.21 53.37 -4.51
CA MET A 589 -9.42 52.21 -5.38
C MET A 589 -8.55 52.25 -6.65
N VAL A 590 -7.61 51.31 -6.76
CA VAL A 590 -6.83 51.11 -7.99
C VAL A 590 -7.52 50.09 -8.89
N VAL A 591 -7.87 50.48 -10.12
CA VAL A 591 -8.54 49.62 -11.11
C VAL A 591 -7.72 49.48 -12.39
N VAL A 592 -7.47 48.23 -12.80
CA VAL A 592 -6.96 47.90 -14.14
C VAL A 592 -8.02 47.05 -14.85
N LYS A 593 -8.72 47.66 -15.81
CA LYS A 593 -9.76 47.02 -16.63
C LYS A 593 -9.24 46.63 -18.02
N ASP A 594 -10.04 45.83 -18.73
CA ASP A 594 -9.81 45.44 -20.12
C ASP A 594 -8.52 44.61 -20.37
N ILE A 595 -7.99 43.91 -19.36
CA ILE A 595 -6.83 43.02 -19.52
C ILE A 595 -7.24 41.84 -20.42
N GLU A 596 -6.63 41.73 -21.60
CA GLU A 596 -6.88 40.64 -22.53
C GLU A 596 -6.49 39.27 -21.94
N MET A 597 -7.37 38.29 -22.10
CA MET A 597 -7.19 36.96 -21.52
C MET A 597 -7.50 35.87 -22.54
N PHE A 598 -6.61 34.88 -22.60
CA PHE A 598 -6.73 33.69 -23.43
C PHE A 598 -6.45 32.45 -22.58
N SER A 599 -7.43 31.56 -22.47
CA SER A 599 -7.35 30.34 -21.66
C SER A 599 -7.94 29.13 -22.39
N MET A 600 -7.79 27.94 -21.80
CA MET A 600 -8.20 26.67 -22.40
C MET A 600 -9.26 25.99 -21.53
N CYS A 601 -10.44 25.70 -22.10
CA CYS A 601 -11.51 25.00 -21.42
C CYS A 601 -11.07 23.55 -21.13
N GLU A 602 -10.91 23.18 -19.86
CA GLU A 602 -10.39 21.87 -19.46
C GLU A 602 -11.28 20.70 -19.91
N HIS A 603 -12.59 20.92 -20.03
CA HIS A 603 -13.56 19.90 -20.45
C HIS A 603 -13.42 19.47 -21.91
N HIS A 604 -12.83 20.31 -22.77
CA HIS A 604 -12.86 20.13 -24.23
C HIS A 604 -11.52 20.42 -24.93
N LEU A 605 -10.53 20.95 -24.22
CA LEU A 605 -9.25 21.44 -24.79
C LEU A 605 -9.46 22.45 -25.95
N VAL A 606 -10.48 23.30 -25.80
CA VAL A 606 -10.88 24.33 -26.76
C VAL A 606 -10.75 25.71 -26.09
N PRO A 607 -10.26 26.76 -26.77
CA PRO A 607 -10.06 28.07 -26.14
C PRO A 607 -11.33 28.72 -25.60
N PHE A 608 -11.17 29.52 -24.55
CA PHE A 608 -12.06 30.63 -24.23
C PHE A 608 -11.22 31.88 -24.01
N TYR A 609 -11.74 33.03 -24.46
CA TYR A 609 -10.99 34.28 -24.48
C TYR A 609 -11.90 35.45 -24.13
N GLY A 610 -11.32 36.55 -23.69
CA GLY A 610 -12.08 37.74 -23.34
C GLY A 610 -11.24 38.70 -22.51
N LYS A 611 -11.85 39.26 -21.46
CA LYS A 611 -11.29 40.37 -20.68
C LYS A 611 -11.39 40.12 -19.19
N VAL A 612 -10.38 40.59 -18.46
CA VAL A 612 -10.33 40.64 -17.00
C VAL A 612 -10.23 42.08 -16.54
N SER A 613 -11.00 42.42 -15.52
CA SER A 613 -10.91 43.70 -14.82
C SER A 613 -10.67 43.44 -13.35
N ILE A 614 -9.63 44.06 -12.80
CA ILE A 614 -9.20 43.90 -11.41
C ILE A 614 -9.26 45.26 -10.71
N GLY A 615 -9.90 45.30 -9.55
CA GLY A 615 -9.87 46.42 -8.62
C GLY A 615 -9.29 45.97 -7.28
N TYR A 616 -8.56 46.83 -6.59
CA TYR A 616 -8.15 46.60 -5.21
C TYR A 616 -8.05 47.92 -4.43
N LEU A 617 -8.18 47.83 -3.11
CA LEU A 617 -8.00 48.94 -2.17
C LEU A 617 -6.67 48.73 -1.44
N PRO A 618 -5.59 49.43 -1.80
CA PRO A 618 -4.27 49.20 -1.21
C PRO A 618 -4.25 49.50 0.29
N CYS A 619 -3.26 48.95 0.99
CA CYS A 619 -2.96 49.31 2.37
C CYS A 619 -1.50 49.76 2.45
N LYS A 620 -1.22 50.98 1.96
CA LYS A 620 0.13 51.55 1.79
C LYS A 620 1.06 50.80 0.82
N LYS A 621 0.56 49.75 0.15
CA LYS A 621 1.33 48.89 -0.77
C LYS A 621 0.63 48.78 -2.11
N VAL A 622 1.21 49.43 -3.12
CA VAL A 622 0.71 49.45 -4.49
C VAL A 622 1.47 48.42 -5.32
N LEU A 623 0.72 47.58 -6.05
CA LEU A 623 1.29 46.63 -7.00
C LEU A 623 1.54 47.31 -8.34
N GLY A 624 2.74 47.19 -8.89
CA GLY A 624 3.05 47.70 -10.23
C GLY A 624 2.06 47.17 -11.28
N LEU A 625 1.41 48.07 -12.03
CA LEU A 625 0.24 47.77 -12.87
C LEU A 625 0.45 46.61 -13.85
N SER A 626 1.65 46.47 -14.42
CA SER A 626 2.00 45.37 -15.33
C SER A 626 1.97 43.99 -14.67
N LYS A 627 2.11 43.91 -13.35
CA LYS A 627 2.06 42.64 -12.60
C LYS A 627 0.64 42.11 -12.47
N LEU A 628 -0.39 42.96 -12.46
CA LEU A 628 -1.79 42.52 -12.53
C LEU A 628 -2.07 41.74 -13.82
N ALA A 629 -1.60 42.24 -14.97
CA ALA A 629 -1.70 41.53 -16.24
C ALA A 629 -0.91 40.21 -16.25
N ARG A 630 0.29 40.18 -15.64
CA ARG A 630 1.05 38.92 -15.50
C ARG A 630 0.36 37.90 -14.58
N ILE A 631 -0.28 38.34 -13.48
CA ILE A 631 -1.09 37.47 -12.61
C ILE A 631 -2.23 36.83 -13.41
N VAL A 632 -2.90 37.60 -14.28
CA VAL A 632 -3.89 37.04 -15.23
C VAL A 632 -3.25 35.99 -16.13
N GLU A 633 -2.04 36.22 -16.64
CA GLU A 633 -1.34 35.24 -17.50
C GLU A 633 -1.01 33.92 -16.78
N ILE A 634 -0.49 33.95 -15.53
CA ILE A 634 -0.17 32.74 -14.74
C ILE A 634 -1.37 31.77 -14.70
N PHE A 635 -2.57 32.29 -14.41
CA PHE A 635 -3.75 31.46 -14.22
C PHE A 635 -4.51 31.18 -15.52
N SER A 636 -4.50 32.09 -16.49
CA SER A 636 -5.18 31.88 -17.78
C SER A 636 -4.42 30.90 -18.69
N ARG A 637 -3.08 30.87 -18.63
CA ARG A 637 -2.23 29.89 -19.37
C ARG A 637 -2.21 28.52 -18.70
N ARG A 638 -3.39 27.98 -18.39
CA ARG A 638 -3.65 26.67 -17.77
C ARG A 638 -4.92 26.07 -18.38
N LEU A 639 -5.16 24.79 -18.16
CA LEU A 639 -6.49 24.20 -18.35
C LEU A 639 -7.40 24.70 -17.23
N GLN A 640 -8.55 25.27 -17.59
CA GLN A 640 -9.36 26.08 -16.67
C GLN A 640 -10.88 25.92 -16.83
N VAL A 641 -11.54 26.38 -15.77
CA VAL A 641 -12.95 26.77 -15.67
C VAL A 641 -12.98 28.24 -15.25
N GLN A 642 -13.85 29.06 -15.85
CA GLN A 642 -13.76 30.54 -15.74
C GLN A 642 -13.97 31.05 -14.31
N GLU A 643 -14.85 30.39 -13.55
CA GLU A 643 -15.13 30.62 -12.14
C GLU A 643 -13.87 30.40 -11.27
N ARG A 644 -13.08 29.37 -11.61
CA ARG A 644 -11.82 29.05 -10.91
C ARG A 644 -10.74 30.07 -11.25
N LEU A 645 -10.61 30.43 -12.53
CA LEU A 645 -9.69 31.46 -13.02
C LEU A 645 -9.93 32.80 -12.30
N THR A 646 -11.17 33.27 -12.28
CA THR A 646 -11.59 34.51 -11.59
C THR A 646 -11.18 34.51 -10.12
N LYS A 647 -11.47 33.40 -9.41
CA LYS A 647 -11.15 33.27 -7.98
C LYS A 647 -9.65 33.18 -7.71
N GLN A 648 -8.88 32.51 -8.58
CA GLN A 648 -7.43 32.39 -8.44
C GLN A 648 -6.73 33.74 -8.61
N ILE A 649 -7.13 34.54 -9.60
CA ILE A 649 -6.61 35.90 -9.81
C ILE A 649 -6.88 36.76 -8.57
N ALA A 650 -8.11 36.76 -8.04
CA ALA A 650 -8.47 37.55 -6.86
C ALA A 650 -7.61 37.18 -5.63
N ILE A 651 -7.47 35.87 -5.36
CA ILE A 651 -6.64 35.38 -4.24
C ILE A 651 -5.16 35.72 -4.43
N ALA A 652 -4.64 35.66 -5.65
CA ALA A 652 -3.25 36.00 -5.92
C ALA A 652 -2.94 37.49 -5.69
N VAL A 653 -3.84 38.39 -6.09
CA VAL A 653 -3.72 39.82 -5.79
C VAL A 653 -3.81 40.07 -4.27
N THR A 654 -4.73 39.39 -3.57
CA THR A 654 -4.79 39.47 -2.10
C THR A 654 -3.49 39.00 -1.44
N LYS A 655 -2.89 37.91 -1.92
CA LYS A 655 -1.61 37.41 -1.41
C LYS A 655 -0.44 38.36 -1.70
N ALA A 656 -0.42 38.99 -2.87
CA ALA A 656 0.68 39.83 -3.33
C ALA A 656 0.86 41.10 -2.49
N VAL A 657 -0.23 41.82 -2.19
CA VAL A 657 -0.14 43.15 -1.54
C VAL A 657 -0.98 43.32 -0.27
N GLN A 658 -1.65 42.26 0.19
CA GLN A 658 -2.50 42.28 1.40
C GLN A 658 -3.44 43.51 1.50
N PRO A 659 -4.22 43.80 0.43
CA PRO A 659 -5.08 44.98 0.37
C PRO A 659 -6.33 44.83 1.25
N ALA A 660 -6.98 45.95 1.58
CA ALA A 660 -8.24 45.97 2.30
C ALA A 660 -9.35 45.19 1.57
N GLY A 661 -9.27 45.12 0.25
CA GLY A 661 -10.10 44.22 -0.55
C GLY A 661 -9.64 44.11 -2.00
N VAL A 662 -10.21 43.12 -2.70
CA VAL A 662 -9.97 42.85 -4.13
C VAL A 662 -11.28 42.49 -4.80
N ALA A 663 -11.50 43.03 -6.01
CA ALA A 663 -12.53 42.60 -6.93
C ALA A 663 -11.91 42.14 -8.24
N VAL A 664 -12.41 41.03 -8.78
CA VAL A 664 -12.08 40.56 -10.13
C VAL A 664 -13.37 40.25 -10.87
N VAL A 665 -13.50 40.77 -12.09
CA VAL A 665 -14.55 40.41 -13.06
C VAL A 665 -13.87 39.85 -14.29
N VAL A 666 -14.36 38.72 -14.79
CA VAL A 666 -13.93 38.10 -16.04
C VAL A 666 -15.13 37.97 -16.96
N GLU A 667 -15.03 38.55 -18.15
CA GLU A 667 -15.95 38.33 -19.26
C GLU A 667 -15.26 37.41 -20.28
N GLY A 668 -15.90 36.29 -20.64
CA GLY A 668 -15.32 35.28 -21.53
C GLY A 668 -16.30 34.79 -22.61
N VAL A 669 -15.78 34.61 -23.83
CA VAL A 669 -16.42 33.92 -24.95
C VAL A 669 -15.83 32.51 -25.03
N HIS A 670 -16.70 31.50 -24.90
CA HIS A 670 -16.29 30.09 -24.89
C HIS A 670 -16.45 29.48 -26.28
N MET A 671 -15.35 29.16 -26.96
CA MET A 671 -15.45 28.56 -28.30
C MET A 671 -16.18 27.20 -28.27
N CYS A 672 -16.12 26.48 -27.15
CA CYS A 672 -16.89 25.25 -26.94
C CYS A 672 -18.42 25.44 -26.95
N MET A 673 -18.92 26.68 -26.85
CA MET A 673 -20.33 27.07 -27.04
C MET A 673 -20.60 27.79 -28.37
N VAL A 674 -19.56 28.30 -29.06
CA VAL A 674 -19.68 29.05 -30.32
C VAL A 674 -19.47 28.18 -31.56
N MET A 675 -18.34 27.45 -31.65
CA MET A 675 -18.01 26.65 -32.84
C MET A 675 -18.55 25.21 -32.79
N ARG A 676 -19.09 24.77 -31.65
CA ARG A 676 -19.71 23.45 -31.45
C ARG A 676 -20.82 23.51 -30.41
N GLY A 677 -21.51 22.38 -30.20
CA GLY A 677 -22.52 22.25 -29.16
C GLY A 677 -23.74 23.12 -29.46
N VAL A 678 -24.00 24.12 -28.60
CA VAL A 678 -25.17 25.00 -28.71
C VAL A 678 -25.05 26.13 -29.74
N GLN A 679 -23.84 26.37 -30.26
CA GLN A 679 -23.51 27.32 -31.33
C GLN A 679 -24.11 28.73 -31.16
N LYS A 680 -23.93 29.33 -29.98
CA LYS A 680 -24.44 30.67 -29.65
C LYS A 680 -23.34 31.73 -29.74
N ILE A 681 -23.17 32.28 -30.94
CA ILE A 681 -22.12 33.24 -31.31
C ILE A 681 -22.04 34.44 -30.36
N ASN A 682 -23.18 34.99 -29.95
CA ASN A 682 -23.24 36.18 -29.09
C ASN A 682 -23.20 35.85 -27.59
N SER A 683 -23.02 34.59 -27.20
CA SER A 683 -23.00 34.18 -25.80
C SER A 683 -21.70 34.59 -25.11
N LYS A 684 -21.85 35.27 -23.98
CA LYS A 684 -20.77 35.74 -23.11
C LYS A 684 -21.04 35.26 -21.69
N THR A 685 -20.01 34.77 -21.02
CA THR A 685 -20.06 34.36 -19.62
C THR A 685 -19.35 35.41 -18.79
N VAL A 686 -20.06 36.01 -17.83
CA VAL A 686 -19.49 36.95 -16.85
C VAL A 686 -19.43 36.27 -15.49
N THR A 687 -18.26 36.32 -14.86
CA THR A 687 -17.97 35.74 -13.55
C THR A 687 -17.23 36.75 -12.70
N SER A 688 -17.50 36.79 -11.40
CA SER A 688 -16.83 37.72 -10.49
C SER A 688 -16.38 37.06 -9.20
N THR A 689 -15.42 37.67 -8.51
CA THR A 689 -15.00 37.31 -7.15
C THR A 689 -14.64 38.58 -6.40
N MET A 690 -15.27 38.76 -5.25
CA MET A 690 -15.09 39.91 -4.36
C MET A 690 -14.54 39.43 -3.01
N LEU A 691 -13.52 40.10 -2.50
CA LEU A 691 -12.79 39.79 -1.26
C LEU A 691 -12.58 41.08 -0.44
N GLY A 692 -12.55 40.96 0.88
CA GLY A 692 -12.41 42.10 1.80
C GLY A 692 -13.53 43.13 1.62
N VAL A 693 -13.18 44.41 1.63
CA VAL A 693 -14.16 45.53 1.53
C VAL A 693 -15.11 45.39 0.33
N PHE A 694 -14.66 44.93 -0.85
CA PHE A 694 -15.55 44.73 -2.02
C PHE A 694 -16.61 43.62 -1.81
N ARG A 695 -16.42 42.73 -0.83
CA ARG A 695 -17.42 41.73 -0.43
C ARG A 695 -18.37 42.31 0.62
N ASP A 696 -17.82 42.98 1.62
CA ASP A 696 -18.54 43.31 2.84
C ASP A 696 -19.25 44.67 2.75
N ASP A 697 -18.68 45.64 2.03
CA ASP A 697 -19.35 46.91 1.68
C ASP A 697 -19.97 46.85 0.28
N PRO A 698 -21.30 47.03 0.13
CA PRO A 698 -21.95 47.14 -1.17
C PRO A 698 -21.57 48.41 -1.96
N LYS A 699 -21.21 49.52 -1.32
CA LYS A 699 -20.93 50.79 -2.04
C LYS A 699 -19.63 50.70 -2.84
N THR A 700 -18.54 50.28 -2.20
CA THR A 700 -17.26 49.98 -2.84
C THR A 700 -17.43 49.01 -4.01
N ARG A 701 -18.29 47.99 -3.86
CA ARG A 701 -18.58 47.04 -4.92
C ARG A 701 -19.33 47.67 -6.10
N GLU A 702 -20.30 48.53 -5.83
CA GLU A 702 -21.08 49.23 -6.86
C GLU A 702 -20.20 50.22 -7.63
N GLU A 703 -19.37 50.99 -6.94
CA GLU A 703 -18.36 51.89 -7.54
C GLU A 703 -17.46 51.14 -8.53
N PHE A 704 -16.86 50.03 -8.10
CA PHE A 704 -16.03 49.19 -8.96
C PHE A 704 -16.77 48.67 -10.19
N LEU A 705 -18.00 48.15 -10.01
CA LEU A 705 -18.78 47.64 -11.12
C LEU A 705 -19.15 48.77 -12.10
N ASN A 706 -19.39 49.99 -11.63
CA ASN A 706 -19.62 51.14 -12.50
C ASN A 706 -18.36 51.55 -13.26
N LEU A 707 -17.19 51.61 -12.61
CA LEU A 707 -15.90 51.91 -13.26
C LEU A 707 -15.53 50.90 -14.37
N VAL A 708 -15.88 49.62 -14.17
CA VAL A 708 -15.62 48.54 -15.13
C VAL A 708 -16.64 48.49 -16.27
N HIS A 709 -17.93 48.73 -16.01
CA HIS A 709 -18.98 48.65 -17.06
C HIS A 709 -19.17 49.95 -17.85
N ASN A 710 -18.80 51.11 -17.30
CA ASN A 710 -18.76 52.36 -18.07
C ASN A 710 -17.68 52.27 -19.16
N LYS A 711 -18.10 52.53 -20.41
CA LYS A 711 -17.22 52.59 -21.58
C LYS A 711 -16.57 53.96 -21.70
#